data_AF-A0A3M1ZDZ8-F1
#
_entry.id   AF-A0A3M1ZDZ8-F1
#
_cell.length_a   1.000
_cell.length_b   1.000
_cell.length_c   1.000
_cell.angle_alpha   90.00
_cell.angle_beta   90.00
_cell.angle_gamma   90.00
#
_symmetry.space_group_name_H-M   'P 1'
#
loop_
_entity.id
_entity.type
_entity.pdbx_description
1 polymer ?
#
loop_
_entity_poly.entity_id
_entity_poly.type
_entity_poly.pdbx_seq_one_letter_code
_entity_poly.pdbx_strand_id
1 'polypeptide(L)'
;MEFLADLHIHSRFSRATSRSLNLPELHAWAQRKGLFLVGTGDVTHPAWFAELSDQLVEAEPGLYRLRDPLAREAGAGVPPACRAPVRFVLQGEVSCIYKHAGAVRKVHHVVFLPHLEAAGRFLAALDRLGNVRSDGRPILGLTSRQVLEILLETAPGAFLVPAHVWTPWFSILGSRSGYDAVEACFEDLAGEVFALETGLSSDPAMNWRVSALDRFALVSSSDAHSAANLGREACRFDLDPSFGALRRALEAPGRPGLLGTLEFFPEEGKYHLDGHRKCGVRLTPAETRELGGRCPACGGRLTVGVLHRVEELADRPPGARPPGAKPFQTLVPLAEVVAEALGAGPRTKRVGRVLERLAREVGPELPILLRADPGEVARAAGPVVAEAVGRVREGRVHVEGGYDGAFGVVRIFSPEERREIERQGVLFAPGTADEPPQGGPVPPAASRPPEVFVPRSADRAGGGLDPDQTAAVAAPAGPLRIVAGPGTGKTRTLVERIARRVARGEVDPDRGLCVTFTNRAADELAGRLAGALGGVRIRVSTLHKLALEILREAPETAGLPDGFRLLDRDEALAVFQEATGLGRREAAAAAEALSRARRSGAPLDAGLAEAARAYEAALARRGALDLDQLVLRAAEALEADGALREAWRARAGWVAVDEFQDLDPVQYRLLRALVPPGGDLTVIGDPDQSIYGFRGADPGLFDRLAAEDPGLRTVRLRRTYRCS
;
A
#
# COMPACT_ATOMS: atom_id res chain seq x y z
N MET A 1 6.43 -16.49 -30.38
CA MET A 1 5.23 -17.03 -29.70
C MET A 1 4.49 -15.86 -29.10
N GLU A 2 3.18 -15.74 -29.33
CA GLU A 2 2.37 -14.67 -28.72
C GLU A 2 2.04 -14.96 -27.26
N PHE A 3 2.26 -13.99 -26.36
CA PHE A 3 1.90 -14.10 -24.95
C PHE A 3 1.66 -12.74 -24.26
N LEU A 4 1.01 -12.79 -23.10
CA LEU A 4 0.79 -11.65 -22.22
C LEU A 4 1.78 -11.66 -21.05
N ALA A 5 2.27 -10.48 -20.70
CA ALA A 5 3.25 -10.30 -19.63
C ALA A 5 2.88 -9.15 -18.71
N ASP A 6 3.02 -9.36 -17.40
CA ASP A 6 2.90 -8.33 -16.38
C ASP A 6 4.27 -8.16 -15.72
N LEU A 7 4.98 -7.09 -16.06
CA LEU A 7 6.42 -6.96 -15.83
C LEU A 7 6.76 -6.16 -14.58
N HIS A 8 5.78 -5.60 -13.87
CA HIS A 8 6.00 -4.83 -12.67
C HIS A 8 4.98 -5.21 -11.61
N ILE A 9 5.45 -5.94 -10.60
CA ILE A 9 4.65 -6.36 -9.44
C ILE A 9 5.47 -6.21 -8.15
N HIS A 10 4.81 -6.46 -7.03
CA HIS A 10 5.47 -6.54 -5.72
C HIS A 10 5.26 -7.88 -5.03
N SER A 11 6.16 -8.17 -4.08
CA SER A 11 6.05 -9.30 -3.16
C SER A 11 5.39 -8.88 -1.85
N ARG A 12 5.19 -9.86 -0.96
CA ARG A 12 4.77 -9.64 0.43
C ARG A 12 5.75 -8.83 1.29
N PHE A 13 6.96 -8.56 0.81
CA PHE A 13 7.97 -7.78 1.52
C PHE A 13 7.86 -6.26 1.28
N SER A 14 7.16 -5.85 0.23
CA SER A 14 6.84 -4.43 0.00
C SER A 14 5.81 -3.89 0.98
N ARG A 15 5.83 -2.57 1.23
CA ARG A 15 4.80 -1.92 2.04
C ARG A 15 3.45 -1.88 1.32
N ALA A 16 2.38 -1.98 2.10
CA ALA A 16 0.99 -1.91 1.61
C ALA A 16 0.61 -2.98 0.58
N THR A 17 1.33 -4.10 0.55
CA THR A 17 1.01 -5.26 -0.28
C THR A 17 0.36 -6.38 0.53
N SER A 18 -0.38 -7.26 -0.17
CA SER A 18 -0.95 -8.46 0.44
C SER A 18 0.14 -9.41 0.93
N ARG A 19 -0.06 -9.99 2.12
CA ARG A 19 0.79 -11.10 2.63
C ARG A 19 0.76 -12.34 1.74
N SER A 20 -0.29 -12.48 0.92
CA SER A 20 -0.43 -13.60 -0.01
C SER A 20 0.45 -13.49 -1.26
N LEU A 21 1.16 -12.37 -1.49
CA LEU A 21 2.07 -12.22 -2.64
C LEU A 21 3.36 -13.03 -2.45
N ASN A 22 3.22 -14.35 -2.61
CA ASN A 22 4.27 -15.36 -2.65
C ASN A 22 4.28 -16.05 -4.03
N LEU A 23 5.33 -16.80 -4.36
CA LEU A 23 5.49 -17.40 -5.70
C LEU A 23 4.37 -18.40 -6.07
N PRO A 24 3.94 -19.32 -5.19
CA PRO A 24 2.79 -20.18 -5.46
C PRO A 24 1.51 -19.41 -5.80
N GLU A 25 1.16 -18.38 -5.03
CA GLU A 25 -0.04 -17.58 -5.25
C GLU A 25 0.07 -16.77 -6.56
N LEU A 26 1.24 -16.18 -6.84
CA LEU A 26 1.52 -15.48 -8.09
C LEU A 26 1.38 -16.42 -9.29
N HIS A 27 1.90 -17.65 -9.19
CA HIS A 27 1.76 -18.68 -10.23
C HIS A 27 0.29 -19.01 -10.49
N ALA A 28 -0.49 -19.27 -9.43
CA ALA A 28 -1.89 -19.62 -9.55
C ALA A 28 -2.73 -18.47 -10.15
N TRP A 29 -2.48 -17.22 -9.74
CA TRP A 29 -3.18 -16.07 -10.28
C TRP A 29 -2.75 -15.71 -11.70
N ALA A 30 -1.48 -15.88 -12.06
CA ALA A 30 -1.03 -15.72 -13.44
C ALA A 30 -1.81 -16.65 -14.38
N GLN A 31 -2.03 -17.91 -13.98
CA GLN A 31 -2.90 -18.84 -14.72
C GLN A 31 -4.35 -18.36 -14.80
N ARG A 32 -4.95 -17.92 -13.68
CA ARG A 32 -6.33 -17.38 -13.67
C ARG A 32 -6.49 -16.15 -14.56
N LYS A 33 -5.46 -15.31 -14.64
CA LYS A 33 -5.44 -14.11 -15.47
C LYS A 33 -5.13 -14.42 -16.94
N GLY A 34 -4.38 -15.48 -17.22
CA GLY A 34 -3.91 -15.83 -18.56
C GLY A 34 -2.59 -15.15 -18.90
N LEU A 35 -1.75 -14.87 -17.89
CA LEU A 35 -0.41 -14.32 -18.03
C LEU A 35 0.60 -15.47 -18.20
N PHE A 36 1.41 -15.39 -19.25
CA PHE A 36 2.52 -16.31 -19.45
C PHE A 36 3.75 -15.87 -18.68
N LEU A 37 4.06 -14.56 -18.69
CA LEU A 37 5.26 -14.02 -18.05
C LEU A 37 4.87 -13.02 -16.95
N VAL A 38 5.48 -13.16 -15.78
CA VAL A 38 5.26 -12.24 -14.65
C VAL A 38 6.61 -11.79 -14.08
N GLY A 39 6.74 -10.51 -13.72
CA GLY A 39 7.86 -10.06 -12.91
C GLY A 39 7.91 -10.81 -11.58
N THR A 40 9.07 -11.02 -11.00
CA THR A 40 9.14 -11.60 -9.64
C THR A 40 8.70 -10.61 -8.56
N GLY A 41 8.79 -9.31 -8.84
CA GLY A 41 8.77 -8.25 -7.83
C GLY A 41 9.96 -8.33 -6.89
N ASP A 42 10.35 -7.18 -6.33
CA ASP A 42 11.21 -7.05 -5.14
C ASP A 42 12.49 -7.90 -5.13
N VAL A 43 13.08 -8.24 -6.29
CA VAL A 43 14.28 -9.11 -6.37
C VAL A 43 15.48 -8.59 -5.57
N THR A 44 15.47 -7.28 -5.27
CA THR A 44 16.46 -6.59 -4.44
C THR A 44 16.22 -6.73 -2.94
N HIS A 45 15.20 -7.46 -2.49
CA HIS A 45 14.99 -7.75 -1.07
C HIS A 45 15.64 -9.08 -0.66
N PRO A 46 16.61 -9.12 0.29
CA PRO A 46 17.39 -10.33 0.56
C PRO A 46 16.59 -11.57 0.93
N ALA A 47 15.54 -11.44 1.75
CA ALA A 47 14.72 -12.60 2.12
C ALA A 47 13.87 -13.09 0.94
N TRP A 48 13.43 -12.18 0.06
CA TRP A 48 12.68 -12.57 -1.14
C TRP A 48 13.60 -13.21 -2.16
N PHE A 49 14.79 -12.65 -2.37
CA PHE A 49 15.83 -13.21 -3.22
C PHE A 49 16.21 -14.65 -2.82
N ALA A 50 16.29 -14.93 -1.51
CA ALA A 50 16.49 -16.29 -1.01
C ALA A 50 15.33 -17.23 -1.41
N GLU A 51 14.08 -16.79 -1.28
CA GLU A 51 12.90 -17.55 -1.72
C GLU A 51 12.87 -17.77 -3.23
N LEU A 52 13.22 -16.75 -4.03
CA LEU A 52 13.36 -16.86 -5.48
C LEU A 52 14.39 -17.93 -5.84
N SER A 53 15.56 -17.90 -5.19
CA SER A 53 16.66 -18.85 -5.43
C SER A 53 16.30 -20.27 -5.03
N ASP A 54 15.54 -20.44 -3.94
CA ASP A 54 15.11 -21.74 -3.45
C ASP A 54 13.98 -22.33 -4.30
N GLN A 55 12.96 -21.54 -4.66
CA GLN A 55 11.72 -22.07 -5.23
C GLN A 55 11.66 -22.04 -6.76
N LEU A 56 12.52 -21.25 -7.42
CA LEU A 56 12.56 -21.16 -8.87
C LEU A 56 13.64 -22.04 -9.49
N VAL A 57 13.38 -22.47 -10.71
CA VAL A 57 14.33 -23.14 -11.60
C VAL A 57 14.26 -22.50 -12.97
N GLU A 58 15.39 -22.35 -13.65
CA GLU A 58 15.42 -21.81 -15.01
C GLU A 58 14.64 -22.74 -15.96
N ALA A 59 13.82 -22.12 -16.82
CA ALA A 59 12.96 -22.82 -17.78
C ALA A 59 13.38 -22.52 -19.22
N GLU A 60 13.71 -21.27 -19.49
CA GLU A 60 14.30 -20.77 -20.72
C GLU A 60 15.40 -19.76 -20.36
N PRO A 61 16.32 -19.39 -21.28
CA PRO A 61 17.43 -18.49 -20.96
C PRO A 61 16.98 -17.18 -20.28
N GLY A 62 17.28 -17.06 -18.99
CA GLY A 62 16.92 -15.94 -18.12
C GLY A 62 15.46 -15.84 -17.71
N LEU A 63 14.63 -16.85 -18.00
CA LEU A 63 13.26 -16.98 -17.53
C LEU A 63 13.12 -18.20 -16.62
N TYR A 64 12.35 -18.03 -15.54
CA TYR A 64 12.25 -18.99 -14.47
C TYR A 64 10.84 -19.57 -14.37
N ARG A 65 10.72 -20.75 -13.78
CA ARG A 65 9.44 -21.34 -13.39
C ARG A 65 9.51 -21.83 -11.96
N LEU A 66 8.35 -21.96 -11.33
CA LEU A 66 8.23 -22.60 -10.02
C LEU A 66 8.64 -24.07 -10.14
N ARG A 67 9.39 -24.59 -9.15
CA ARG A 67 9.75 -26.02 -9.09
C ARG A 67 8.50 -26.90 -9.10
N ASP A 68 8.60 -28.08 -9.71
CA ASP A 68 7.45 -28.94 -9.99
C ASP A 68 6.54 -29.23 -8.79
N PRO A 69 7.05 -29.56 -7.57
CA PRO A 69 6.17 -29.84 -6.43
C PRO A 69 5.31 -28.63 -6.06
N LEU A 70 5.93 -27.46 -5.98
CA LEU A 70 5.27 -26.19 -5.65
C LEU A 70 4.30 -25.76 -6.76
N ALA A 71 4.66 -25.95 -8.03
CA ALA A 71 3.78 -25.63 -9.17
C ALA A 71 2.52 -26.51 -9.18
N ARG A 72 2.65 -27.81 -8.87
CA ARG A 72 1.50 -28.72 -8.78
C ARG A 72 0.57 -28.35 -7.62
N GLU A 73 1.13 -28.01 -6.47
CA GLU A 73 0.36 -27.57 -5.29
C GLU A 73 -0.39 -26.26 -5.58
N ALA A 74 0.31 -25.25 -6.11
CA ALA A 74 -0.29 -23.97 -6.49
C ALA A 74 -1.42 -24.13 -7.52
N GLY A 75 -1.22 -25.01 -8.51
CA GLY A 75 -2.20 -25.27 -9.57
C GLY A 75 -3.44 -26.05 -9.14
N ALA A 76 -3.45 -26.66 -7.94
CA ALA A 76 -4.55 -27.52 -7.49
C ALA A 76 -5.89 -26.76 -7.42
N GLY A 77 -5.87 -25.50 -6.97
CA GLY A 77 -7.05 -24.63 -6.89
C GLY A 77 -7.42 -23.92 -8.19
N VAL A 78 -6.58 -24.00 -9.23
CA VAL A 78 -6.80 -23.30 -10.50
C VAL A 78 -7.72 -24.14 -11.40
N PRO A 79 -8.80 -23.54 -11.96
CA PRO A 79 -9.67 -24.22 -12.92
C PRO A 79 -8.90 -24.84 -14.08
N PRO A 80 -9.23 -26.08 -14.52
CA PRO A 80 -8.50 -26.75 -15.60
C PRO A 80 -8.37 -25.91 -16.88
N ALA A 81 -9.41 -25.19 -17.27
CA ALA A 81 -9.41 -24.30 -18.43
C ALA A 81 -8.43 -23.12 -18.31
N CYS A 82 -7.99 -22.77 -17.10
CA CYS A 82 -7.02 -21.71 -16.87
C CYS A 82 -5.56 -22.20 -16.76
N ARG A 83 -5.34 -23.51 -16.62
CA ARG A 83 -4.00 -24.05 -16.35
C ARG A 83 -3.13 -23.91 -17.59
N ALA A 84 -2.07 -23.13 -17.47
CA ALA A 84 -1.09 -22.88 -18.53
C ALA A 84 0.33 -22.74 -17.94
N PRO A 85 1.38 -22.89 -18.76
CA PRO A 85 2.73 -22.58 -18.33
C PRO A 85 2.84 -21.11 -17.91
N VAL A 86 3.49 -20.88 -16.76
CA VAL A 86 3.85 -19.53 -16.26
C VAL A 86 5.36 -19.45 -16.14
N ARG A 87 5.90 -18.29 -16.48
CA ARG A 87 7.30 -17.91 -16.37
C ARG A 87 7.45 -16.66 -15.52
N PHE A 88 8.61 -16.55 -14.90
CA PHE A 88 9.02 -15.42 -14.10
C PHE A 88 10.27 -14.78 -14.70
N VAL A 89 10.28 -13.45 -14.78
CA VAL A 89 11.50 -12.67 -15.06
C VAL A 89 11.95 -12.00 -13.77
N LEU A 90 13.25 -12.07 -13.47
CA LEU A 90 13.80 -11.46 -12.26
C LEU A 90 13.66 -9.93 -12.36
N GLN A 91 12.82 -9.39 -11.50
CA GLN A 91 12.42 -7.99 -11.52
C GLN A 91 12.29 -7.44 -10.10
N GLY A 92 12.66 -6.17 -9.92
CA GLY A 92 12.37 -5.40 -8.70
C GLY A 92 12.16 -3.92 -9.02
N GLU A 93 11.51 -3.20 -8.11
CA GLU A 93 11.40 -1.74 -8.18
C GLU A 93 12.36 -1.12 -7.15
N VAL A 94 13.04 -0.03 -7.51
CA VAL A 94 13.84 0.77 -6.57
C VAL A 94 13.27 2.19 -6.51
N SER A 95 13.26 2.77 -5.31
CA SER A 95 12.81 4.15 -5.09
C SER A 95 14.01 5.04 -4.83
N CYS A 96 14.23 6.03 -5.69
CA CYS A 96 15.31 7.01 -5.56
C CYS A 96 14.75 8.30 -4.95
N ILE A 97 15.27 8.73 -3.80
CA ILE A 97 14.92 10.00 -3.17
C ILE A 97 16.19 10.81 -2.90
N TYR A 98 16.38 11.89 -3.65
CA TYR A 98 17.63 12.66 -3.67
C TYR A 98 17.38 14.13 -4.04
N LYS A 99 18.36 15.01 -3.79
CA LYS A 99 18.33 16.39 -4.31
C LYS A 99 19.08 16.46 -5.62
N HIS A 100 18.46 17.00 -6.65
CA HIS A 100 19.09 17.21 -7.95
C HIS A 100 18.46 18.38 -8.70
N ALA A 101 19.31 19.19 -9.35
CA ALA A 101 18.91 20.42 -10.05
C ALA A 101 17.99 21.34 -9.20
N GLY A 102 18.36 21.57 -7.93
CA GLY A 102 17.64 22.48 -7.02
C GLY A 102 16.32 21.95 -6.44
N ALA A 103 15.90 20.72 -6.77
CA ALA A 103 14.65 20.13 -6.27
C ALA A 103 14.87 18.77 -5.59
N VAL A 104 13.95 18.39 -4.71
CA VAL A 104 13.88 17.03 -4.18
C VAL A 104 13.18 16.14 -5.21
N ARG A 105 13.92 15.18 -5.74
CA ARG A 105 13.45 14.20 -6.71
C ARG A 105 13.01 12.94 -5.97
N LYS A 106 11.89 12.38 -6.42
CA LYS A 106 11.36 11.10 -5.97
C LYS A 106 10.97 10.37 -7.24
N VAL A 107 11.68 9.30 -7.55
CA VAL A 107 11.55 8.60 -8.83
C VAL A 107 11.71 7.11 -8.60
N HIS A 108 10.80 6.32 -9.16
CA HIS A 108 10.88 4.88 -9.14
C HIS A 108 11.36 4.32 -10.47
N HIS A 109 12.09 3.21 -10.38
CA HIS A 109 12.61 2.49 -11.54
C HIS A 109 12.43 1.00 -11.35
N VAL A 110 11.96 0.33 -12.40
CA VAL A 110 11.90 -1.12 -12.48
C VAL A 110 13.18 -1.63 -13.09
N VAL A 111 13.84 -2.58 -12.45
CA VAL A 111 15.08 -3.21 -12.93
C VAL A 111 14.82 -4.66 -13.30
N PHE A 112 15.45 -5.11 -14.38
CA PHE A 112 15.33 -6.47 -14.90
C PHE A 112 16.70 -7.12 -14.97
N LEU A 113 16.81 -8.31 -14.38
CA LEU A 113 18.10 -9.00 -14.19
C LEU A 113 18.13 -10.31 -15.00
N PRO A 114 19.21 -10.58 -15.75
CA PRO A 114 19.25 -11.69 -16.70
C PRO A 114 19.29 -13.07 -16.02
N HIS A 115 19.86 -13.17 -14.83
CA HIS A 115 19.97 -14.42 -14.08
C HIS A 115 20.21 -14.17 -12.58
N LEU A 116 19.96 -15.18 -11.74
CA LEU A 116 20.04 -15.08 -10.28
C LEU A 116 21.41 -14.58 -9.78
N GLU A 117 22.51 -15.01 -10.41
CA GLU A 117 23.85 -14.54 -10.03
C GLU A 117 24.03 -13.03 -10.26
N ALA A 118 23.58 -12.50 -11.41
CA ALA A 118 23.60 -11.06 -11.68
C ALA A 118 22.72 -10.30 -10.69
N ALA A 119 21.54 -10.85 -10.36
CA ALA A 119 20.67 -10.28 -9.36
C ALA A 119 21.32 -10.25 -7.96
N GLY A 120 22.04 -11.31 -7.57
CA GLY A 120 22.80 -11.36 -6.33
C GLY A 120 23.93 -10.32 -6.27
N ARG A 121 24.66 -10.11 -7.37
CA ARG A 121 25.70 -9.06 -7.44
C ARG A 121 25.11 -7.66 -7.33
N PHE A 122 24.02 -7.38 -8.03
CA PHE A 122 23.32 -6.09 -7.96
C PHE A 122 22.76 -5.84 -6.55
N LEU A 123 22.11 -6.84 -5.95
CA LEU A 123 21.66 -6.79 -4.57
C LEU A 123 22.80 -6.48 -3.60
N ALA A 124 23.93 -7.19 -3.70
CA ALA A 124 25.09 -6.96 -2.84
C ALA A 124 25.72 -5.58 -3.03
N ALA A 125 25.58 -4.96 -4.21
CA ALA A 125 26.00 -3.58 -4.44
C ALA A 125 25.05 -2.58 -3.77
N LEU A 126 23.73 -2.74 -3.95
CA LEU A 126 22.74 -1.89 -3.30
C LEU A 126 22.78 -1.99 -1.77
N ASP A 127 22.99 -3.20 -1.24
CA ASP A 127 23.06 -3.45 0.21
C ASP A 127 24.21 -2.71 0.89
N ARG A 128 25.30 -2.45 0.15
CA ARG A 128 26.43 -1.65 0.63
C ARG A 128 26.13 -0.15 0.67
N LEU A 129 25.15 0.31 -0.09
CA LEU A 129 24.86 1.73 -0.33
C LEU A 129 23.56 2.20 0.33
N GLY A 130 22.69 1.28 0.75
CA GLY A 130 21.40 1.63 1.34
C GLY A 130 20.68 0.44 1.98
N ASN A 131 19.50 0.71 2.55
CA ASN A 131 18.72 -0.31 3.21
C ASN A 131 17.81 -1.05 2.23
N VAL A 132 18.18 -2.30 1.93
CA VAL A 132 17.40 -3.22 1.08
C VAL A 132 16.57 -4.24 1.85
N ARG A 133 16.59 -4.20 3.21
CA ARG A 133 15.96 -5.21 4.08
C ARG A 133 14.61 -4.80 4.67
N SER A 134 14.27 -3.52 4.67
CA SER A 134 13.05 -3.04 5.35
C SER A 134 11.78 -3.12 4.50
N ASP A 135 11.95 -3.06 3.19
CA ASP A 135 10.89 -2.93 2.20
C ASP A 135 11.32 -3.66 0.92
N GLY A 136 10.37 -4.33 0.26
CA GLY A 136 10.57 -4.97 -1.03
C GLY A 136 10.98 -4.00 -2.13
N ARG A 137 10.54 -2.74 -2.04
CA ARG A 137 11.08 -1.61 -2.80
C ARG A 137 12.05 -0.82 -1.93
N PRO A 138 13.38 -1.03 -2.06
CA PRO A 138 14.34 -0.24 -1.31
C PRO A 138 14.24 1.24 -1.65
N ILE A 139 14.30 2.08 -0.61
CA ILE A 139 14.39 3.53 -0.76
C ILE A 139 15.86 3.93 -0.60
N LEU A 140 16.42 4.46 -1.67
CA LEU A 140 17.84 4.76 -1.82
C LEU A 140 18.06 6.26 -1.94
N GLY A 141 19.09 6.77 -1.27
CA GLY A 141 19.57 8.16 -1.40
C GLY A 141 20.41 8.40 -2.66
N LEU A 142 20.33 7.50 -3.64
CA LEU A 142 21.10 7.53 -4.88
C LEU A 142 20.31 8.27 -5.97
N THR A 143 21.03 8.92 -6.88
CA THR A 143 20.43 9.45 -8.10
C THR A 143 20.01 8.33 -9.04
N SER A 144 19.09 8.63 -9.96
CA SER A 144 18.61 7.66 -10.95
C SER A 144 19.72 7.21 -11.91
N ARG A 145 20.61 8.14 -12.31
CA ARG A 145 21.86 7.86 -13.00
C ARG A 145 22.74 6.84 -12.25
N GLN A 146 23.02 7.06 -10.96
CA GLN A 146 23.87 6.17 -10.17
C GLN A 146 23.29 4.76 -10.04
N VAL A 147 21.98 4.63 -9.86
CA VAL A 147 21.34 3.30 -9.83
C VAL A 147 21.53 2.58 -11.16
N LEU A 148 21.36 3.29 -12.29
CA LEU A 148 21.56 2.72 -13.62
C LEU A 148 23.01 2.30 -13.85
N GLU A 149 23.97 3.13 -13.45
CA GLU A 149 25.40 2.80 -13.49
C GLU A 149 25.71 1.51 -12.71
N ILE A 150 25.29 1.43 -11.46
CA ILE A 150 25.48 0.24 -10.61
C ILE A 150 24.85 -0.99 -11.25
N LEU A 151 23.66 -0.86 -11.84
CA LEU A 151 22.97 -1.96 -12.51
C LEU A 151 23.80 -2.48 -13.70
N LEU A 152 24.27 -1.58 -14.56
CA LEU A 152 25.04 -1.92 -15.75
C LEU A 152 26.40 -2.55 -15.41
N GLU A 153 27.08 -2.04 -14.38
CA GLU A 153 28.37 -2.56 -13.92
C GLU A 153 28.26 -3.96 -13.28
N THR A 154 27.24 -4.17 -12.44
CA THR A 154 27.12 -5.40 -11.64
C THR A 154 26.38 -6.52 -12.36
N ALA A 155 25.52 -6.16 -13.32
CA ALA A 155 24.68 -7.08 -14.06
C ALA A 155 24.72 -6.77 -15.57
N PRO A 156 25.81 -7.11 -16.29
CA PRO A 156 25.85 -6.98 -17.73
C PRO A 156 24.65 -7.66 -18.40
N GLY A 157 23.99 -6.95 -19.30
CA GLY A 157 22.76 -7.44 -19.94
C GLY A 157 21.47 -7.05 -19.21
N ALA A 158 21.53 -6.60 -17.94
CA ALA A 158 20.39 -6.02 -17.26
C ALA A 158 19.93 -4.71 -17.92
N PHE A 159 18.71 -4.29 -17.60
CA PHE A 159 18.17 -3.01 -18.05
C PHE A 159 17.18 -2.44 -17.03
N LEU A 160 16.91 -1.15 -17.19
CA LEU A 160 16.07 -0.36 -16.30
C LEU A 160 14.96 0.32 -17.10
N VAL A 161 13.75 0.31 -16.55
CA VAL A 161 12.57 1.00 -17.09
C VAL A 161 12.07 1.97 -16.02
N PRO A 162 12.04 3.29 -16.28
CA PRO A 162 11.35 4.24 -15.41
C PRO A 162 9.90 3.83 -15.18
N ALA A 163 9.53 3.69 -13.90
CA ALA A 163 8.22 3.20 -13.50
C ALA A 163 7.16 4.31 -13.62
N HIS A 164 5.92 3.93 -13.97
CA HIS A 164 4.70 4.76 -13.96
C HIS A 164 4.94 6.26 -14.21
N VAL A 165 5.46 6.59 -15.39
CA VAL A 165 6.24 7.81 -15.66
C VAL A 165 5.51 9.14 -15.45
N TRP A 166 4.20 9.14 -15.30
CA TRP A 166 3.36 10.33 -15.12
C TRP A 166 2.72 10.50 -13.74
N THR A 167 2.84 9.52 -12.85
CA THR A 167 2.25 9.61 -11.50
C THR A 167 2.74 10.90 -10.81
N PRO A 168 1.90 11.75 -10.20
CA PRO A 168 2.33 13.09 -9.80
C PRO A 168 3.56 13.13 -8.87
N TRP A 169 3.72 12.09 -8.06
CA TRP A 169 4.89 11.81 -7.23
C TRP A 169 5.54 10.50 -7.67
N PHE A 170 6.82 10.32 -7.34
CA PHE A 170 7.55 9.06 -7.54
C PHE A 170 7.77 8.63 -9.00
N SER A 171 7.56 9.53 -9.95
CA SER A 171 7.77 9.26 -11.38
C SER A 171 8.72 10.27 -12.01
N ILE A 172 9.25 9.93 -13.19
CA ILE A 172 10.20 10.78 -13.91
C ILE A 172 9.57 12.03 -14.52
N LEU A 173 8.31 12.05 -14.95
CA LEU A 173 7.65 13.20 -15.59
C LEU A 173 6.51 13.78 -14.75
N GLY A 174 6.31 13.26 -13.54
CA GLY A 174 5.28 13.71 -12.60
C GLY A 174 5.42 15.18 -12.21
N SER A 175 4.29 15.85 -12.03
CA SER A 175 4.20 17.30 -11.80
C SER A 175 4.77 17.80 -10.46
N ARG A 176 5.10 16.91 -9.51
CA ARG A 176 5.61 17.31 -8.18
C ARG A 176 7.09 17.01 -7.98
N SER A 177 7.56 15.84 -8.39
CA SER A 177 8.91 15.37 -8.12
C SER A 177 9.70 14.93 -9.35
N GLY A 178 9.08 14.99 -10.53
CA GLY A 178 9.66 14.61 -11.82
C GLY A 178 10.42 15.76 -12.51
N TYR A 179 11.00 15.43 -13.65
CA TYR A 179 11.71 16.26 -14.60
C TYR A 179 10.81 16.62 -15.79
N ASP A 180 11.31 17.49 -16.68
CA ASP A 180 10.66 17.79 -17.96
C ASP A 180 11.17 16.91 -19.12
N ALA A 181 12.24 16.13 -18.88
CA ALA A 181 12.86 15.24 -19.86
C ALA A 181 13.53 14.04 -19.18
N VAL A 182 13.59 12.90 -19.86
CA VAL A 182 14.26 11.66 -19.38
C VAL A 182 15.77 11.91 -19.26
N GLU A 183 16.33 12.65 -20.20
CA GLU A 183 17.74 13.01 -20.30
C GLU A 183 18.22 13.76 -19.06
N ALA A 184 17.37 14.62 -18.49
CA ALA A 184 17.71 15.35 -17.27
C ALA A 184 17.79 14.45 -16.01
N CYS A 185 17.20 13.25 -16.06
CA CYS A 185 17.18 12.30 -14.94
C CYS A 185 18.40 11.35 -14.97
N PHE A 186 18.82 10.95 -16.17
CA PHE A 186 19.89 9.95 -16.38
C PHE A 186 21.18 10.53 -16.94
N GLU A 187 21.18 11.80 -17.36
CA GLU A 187 22.33 12.53 -17.87
C GLU A 187 23.01 11.80 -19.04
N ASP A 188 24.30 11.50 -18.94
CA ASP A 188 25.07 10.77 -19.95
C ASP A 188 24.62 9.32 -20.15
N LEU A 189 23.93 8.72 -19.16
CA LEU A 189 23.37 7.37 -19.27
C LEU A 189 21.95 7.35 -19.86
N ALA A 190 21.42 8.48 -20.31
CA ALA A 190 20.07 8.53 -20.92
C ALA A 190 19.93 7.72 -22.22
N GLY A 191 21.05 7.34 -22.85
CA GLY A 191 21.07 6.45 -24.01
C GLY A 191 20.82 4.97 -23.65
N GLU A 192 21.04 4.58 -22.39
CA GLU A 192 20.84 3.21 -21.89
C GLU A 192 19.37 2.95 -21.49
N VAL A 193 18.56 3.99 -21.39
CA VAL A 193 17.11 3.90 -21.16
C VAL A 193 16.39 3.89 -22.50
N PHE A 194 15.67 2.80 -22.77
CA PHE A 194 15.01 2.56 -24.06
C PHE A 194 13.53 2.20 -23.94
N ALA A 195 13.00 2.06 -22.73
CA ALA A 195 11.59 1.80 -22.48
C ALA A 195 11.08 2.63 -21.30
N LEU A 196 9.78 2.93 -21.29
CA LEU A 196 9.09 3.67 -20.25
C LEU A 196 7.81 2.94 -19.87
N GLU A 197 7.51 2.85 -18.57
CA GLU A 197 6.25 2.31 -18.09
C GLU A 197 5.18 3.40 -18.01
N THR A 198 4.08 3.23 -18.75
CA THR A 198 2.95 4.19 -18.76
C THR A 198 2.35 4.34 -17.35
N GLY A 199 2.02 3.20 -16.75
CA GLY A 199 1.37 3.07 -15.45
C GLY A 199 -0.06 3.60 -15.43
N LEU A 200 -0.79 3.28 -14.36
CA LEU A 200 -2.24 3.49 -14.19
C LEU A 200 -2.77 4.95 -14.35
N SER A 201 -1.88 5.93 -14.48
CA SER A 201 -2.26 7.36 -14.61
C SER A 201 -2.13 7.88 -16.04
N SER A 202 -1.62 7.09 -16.99
CA SER A 202 -1.49 7.47 -18.38
C SER A 202 -1.63 6.28 -19.30
N ASP A 203 -2.01 6.53 -20.55
CA ASP A 203 -2.01 5.53 -21.61
C ASP A 203 -1.03 5.93 -22.74
N PRO A 204 -0.82 5.08 -23.75
CA PRO A 204 0.03 5.41 -24.88
C PRO A 204 -0.44 6.66 -25.65
N ALA A 205 -1.76 6.89 -25.76
CA ALA A 205 -2.29 8.07 -26.45
C ALA A 205 -1.89 9.38 -25.77
N MET A 206 -1.85 9.42 -24.43
CA MET A 206 -1.32 10.54 -23.66
C MET A 206 0.19 10.72 -23.91
N ASN A 207 0.96 9.64 -23.89
CA ASN A 207 2.42 9.67 -24.10
C ASN A 207 2.81 10.11 -25.52
N TRP A 208 2.05 9.70 -26.54
CA TRP A 208 2.26 10.07 -27.94
C TRP A 208 2.19 11.57 -28.22
N ARG A 209 1.60 12.34 -27.30
CA ARG A 209 1.53 13.80 -27.40
C ARG A 209 2.86 14.50 -27.18
N VAL A 210 3.87 13.79 -26.68
CA VAL A 210 5.21 14.32 -26.35
C VAL A 210 6.22 13.64 -27.27
N SER A 211 6.63 14.30 -28.35
CA SER A 211 7.49 13.69 -29.39
C SER A 211 8.84 13.18 -28.86
N ALA A 212 9.36 13.78 -27.79
CA ALA A 212 10.57 13.32 -27.13
C ALA A 212 10.46 11.88 -26.59
N LEU A 213 9.24 11.38 -26.37
CA LEU A 213 9.00 10.01 -25.89
C LEU A 213 8.92 8.97 -27.00
N ASP A 214 8.88 9.38 -28.27
CA ASP A 214 8.75 8.46 -29.41
C ASP A 214 9.88 7.44 -29.50
N ARG A 215 11.07 7.78 -28.93
CA ARG A 215 12.26 6.93 -28.93
C ARG A 215 12.20 5.77 -27.94
N PHE A 216 11.20 5.71 -27.07
CA PHE A 216 11.08 4.67 -26.04
C PHE A 216 9.98 3.66 -26.39
N ALA A 217 10.22 2.37 -26.09
CA ALA A 217 9.16 1.38 -26.05
C ALA A 217 8.26 1.66 -24.84
N LEU A 218 6.96 1.88 -25.09
CA LEU A 218 5.97 2.01 -24.03
C LEU A 218 5.55 0.63 -23.55
N VAL A 219 5.77 0.35 -22.27
CA VAL A 219 5.31 -0.85 -21.59
C VAL A 219 4.25 -0.49 -20.56
N SER A 220 3.38 -1.45 -20.26
CA SER A 220 2.31 -1.30 -19.28
C SER A 220 2.29 -2.52 -18.38
N SER A 221 2.14 -2.31 -17.08
CA SER A 221 2.26 -3.35 -16.05
C SER A 221 1.49 -2.95 -14.81
N SER A 222 1.04 -3.95 -14.05
CA SER A 222 -0.02 -3.74 -13.08
C SER A 222 0.40 -2.96 -11.84
N ASP A 223 1.68 -2.94 -11.45
CA ASP A 223 2.10 -2.54 -10.10
C ASP A 223 1.25 -3.28 -9.03
N ALA A 224 1.17 -4.61 -9.16
CA ALA A 224 0.27 -5.42 -8.35
C ALA A 224 0.68 -5.45 -6.88
N HIS A 225 -0.17 -4.87 -6.04
CA HIS A 225 -0.11 -4.95 -4.57
C HIS A 225 -0.97 -6.10 -3.98
N SER A 226 -1.67 -6.85 -4.84
CA SER A 226 -2.34 -8.11 -4.49
C SER A 226 -2.40 -9.02 -5.72
N ALA A 227 -2.44 -10.34 -5.52
CA ALA A 227 -2.42 -11.29 -6.64
C ALA A 227 -3.63 -11.14 -7.58
N ALA A 228 -4.78 -10.70 -7.05
CA ALA A 228 -5.98 -10.41 -7.84
C ALA A 228 -5.82 -9.20 -8.79
N ASN A 229 -4.86 -8.31 -8.51
CA ASN A 229 -4.58 -7.13 -9.34
C ASN A 229 -3.62 -7.43 -10.51
N LEU A 230 -3.04 -8.64 -10.57
CA LEU A 230 -2.18 -9.04 -11.68
C LEU A 230 -2.90 -8.84 -13.02
N GLY A 231 -2.16 -8.32 -14.00
CA GLY A 231 -2.66 -8.15 -15.36
C GLY A 231 -3.77 -7.13 -15.54
N ARG A 232 -4.06 -6.26 -14.56
CA ARG A 232 -4.92 -5.07 -14.81
C ARG A 232 -4.32 -4.13 -15.85
N GLU A 233 -3.01 -4.19 -15.98
CA GLU A 233 -2.20 -3.66 -17.08
C GLU A 233 -1.19 -4.74 -17.47
N ALA A 234 -0.86 -4.83 -18.76
CA ALA A 234 0.05 -5.85 -19.27
C ALA A 234 0.62 -5.48 -20.64
N CYS A 235 1.68 -6.17 -21.04
CA CYS A 235 2.24 -6.10 -22.39
C CYS A 235 1.88 -7.34 -23.20
N ARG A 236 1.69 -7.17 -24.51
CA ARG A 236 1.55 -8.28 -25.45
C ARG A 236 2.83 -8.42 -26.27
N PHE A 237 3.41 -9.62 -26.26
CA PHE A 237 4.63 -9.92 -26.98
C PHE A 237 4.41 -11.03 -28.00
N ASP A 238 5.18 -11.03 -29.09
CA ASP A 238 5.41 -12.18 -29.95
C ASP A 238 6.92 -12.36 -30.19
N LEU A 239 7.52 -13.24 -29.38
CA LEU A 239 8.96 -13.51 -29.38
C LEU A 239 9.26 -14.89 -28.81
N ASP A 240 10.51 -15.33 -28.93
CA ASP A 240 10.99 -16.53 -28.23
C ASP A 240 11.15 -16.22 -26.73
N PRO A 241 10.53 -16.99 -25.82
CA PRO A 241 10.47 -16.66 -24.40
C PRO A 241 11.87 -16.76 -23.77
N SER A 242 12.60 -15.65 -23.79
CA SER A 242 13.93 -15.51 -23.19
C SER A 242 14.14 -14.07 -22.75
N PHE A 243 14.97 -13.87 -21.72
CA PHE A 243 15.32 -12.54 -21.24
C PHE A 243 15.95 -11.68 -22.35
N GLY A 244 16.84 -12.27 -23.15
CA GLY A 244 17.51 -11.57 -24.24
C GLY A 244 16.56 -11.12 -25.35
N ALA A 245 15.55 -11.92 -25.70
CA ALA A 245 14.54 -11.53 -26.67
C ALA A 245 13.61 -10.43 -26.11
N LEU A 246 13.23 -10.52 -24.83
CA LEU A 246 12.47 -9.47 -24.14
C LEU A 246 13.21 -8.13 -24.19
N ARG A 247 14.49 -8.10 -23.78
CA ARG A 247 15.32 -6.89 -23.85
C ARG A 247 15.38 -6.31 -25.26
N ARG A 248 15.71 -7.14 -26.27
CA ARG A 248 15.82 -6.69 -27.67
C ARG A 248 14.52 -6.11 -28.23
N ALA A 249 13.37 -6.62 -27.79
CA ALA A 249 12.05 -6.15 -28.18
C ALA A 249 11.74 -4.75 -27.63
N LEU A 250 12.40 -4.34 -26.54
CA LEU A 250 12.21 -3.04 -25.88
C LEU A 250 13.25 -1.99 -26.31
N GLU A 251 14.45 -2.40 -26.73
CA GLU A 251 15.57 -1.50 -27.07
C GLU A 251 15.30 -0.45 -28.15
N ALA A 252 14.28 -0.62 -29.00
CA ALA A 252 13.90 0.43 -29.93
C ALA A 252 12.42 0.33 -30.36
N PRO A 253 11.69 1.47 -30.41
CA PRO A 253 10.37 1.56 -31.01
C PRO A 253 10.37 1.03 -32.44
N GLY A 254 9.33 0.26 -32.79
CA GLY A 254 9.19 -0.32 -34.12
C GLY A 254 9.90 -1.67 -34.32
N ARG A 255 10.72 -2.14 -33.37
CA ARG A 255 11.25 -3.52 -33.42
C ARG A 255 10.12 -4.57 -33.36
N PRO A 256 10.30 -5.73 -34.02
CA PRO A 256 9.43 -6.88 -33.82
C PRO A 256 9.59 -7.41 -32.39
N GLY A 257 8.52 -7.96 -31.81
CA GLY A 257 8.53 -8.45 -30.43
C GLY A 257 7.39 -7.85 -29.61
N LEU A 258 7.44 -6.56 -29.29
CA LEU A 258 6.33 -5.89 -28.59
C LEU A 258 5.19 -5.61 -29.58
N LEU A 259 4.02 -6.19 -29.33
CA LEU A 259 2.82 -6.06 -30.17
C LEU A 259 1.91 -4.93 -29.72
N GLY A 260 2.00 -4.48 -28.47
CA GLY A 260 1.13 -3.49 -27.85
C GLY A 260 0.95 -3.70 -26.36
N THR A 261 0.10 -2.89 -25.75
CA THR A 261 -0.18 -2.92 -24.31
C THR A 261 -1.67 -3.09 -24.02
N LEU A 262 -1.97 -3.59 -22.82
CA LEU A 262 -3.29 -3.60 -22.20
C LEU A 262 -3.25 -2.55 -21.10
N GLU A 263 -4.13 -1.57 -21.16
CA GLU A 263 -4.11 -0.40 -20.29
C GLU A 263 -5.32 -0.37 -19.37
N PHE A 264 -5.15 0.25 -18.22
CA PHE A 264 -6.27 0.69 -17.38
C PHE A 264 -6.79 2.05 -17.90
N PHE A 265 -8.01 2.45 -17.51
CA PHE A 265 -8.50 3.79 -17.83
C PHE A 265 -7.78 4.83 -16.97
N PRO A 266 -6.89 5.68 -17.53
CA PRO A 266 -6.17 6.67 -16.73
C PRO A 266 -7.12 7.69 -16.09
N GLU A 267 -8.31 7.88 -16.65
CA GLU A 267 -9.37 8.72 -16.13
C GLU A 267 -9.89 8.26 -14.77
N GLU A 268 -9.81 6.98 -14.44
CA GLU A 268 -10.17 6.52 -13.09
C GLU A 268 -9.19 7.04 -12.03
N GLY A 269 -7.98 7.45 -12.44
CA GLY A 269 -6.97 8.03 -11.57
C GLY A 269 -7.48 9.23 -10.76
N LYS A 270 -7.12 9.27 -9.46
CA LYS A 270 -7.53 10.32 -8.51
C LYS A 270 -7.15 11.75 -8.91
N TYR A 271 -6.17 11.87 -9.81
CA TYR A 271 -5.57 13.11 -10.22
C TYR A 271 -5.51 13.17 -11.74
N HIS A 272 -6.47 12.61 -12.46
CA HIS A 272 -6.45 12.65 -13.92
C HIS A 272 -6.69 14.07 -14.44
N LEU A 273 -7.84 14.66 -14.10
CA LEU A 273 -8.23 16.03 -14.42
C LEU A 273 -7.80 17.02 -13.33
N ASP A 274 -7.80 18.29 -13.71
CA ASP A 274 -7.66 19.37 -12.75
C ASP A 274 -8.95 19.50 -11.95
N GLY A 275 -8.83 19.98 -10.72
CA GLY A 275 -10.03 20.32 -10.01
C GLY A 275 -9.87 20.79 -8.58
N HIS A 276 -11.01 21.01 -7.96
CA HIS A 276 -11.14 21.38 -6.56
C HIS A 276 -12.33 20.63 -5.97
N ARG A 277 -12.03 19.52 -5.31
CA ARG A 277 -12.99 18.53 -4.82
C ARG A 277 -14.02 19.11 -3.88
N LYS A 278 -13.62 20.04 -3.01
CA LYS A 278 -14.52 20.70 -2.06
C LYS A 278 -15.64 21.47 -2.75
N CYS A 279 -15.40 21.98 -3.96
CA CYS A 279 -16.37 22.73 -4.75
C CYS A 279 -17.05 21.91 -5.84
N GLY A 280 -16.70 20.63 -6.00
CA GLY A 280 -17.21 19.80 -7.09
C GLY A 280 -16.73 20.24 -8.48
N VAL A 281 -15.71 21.10 -8.56
CA VAL A 281 -15.19 21.63 -9.83
C VAL A 281 -14.17 20.66 -10.40
N ARG A 282 -14.40 20.26 -11.65
CA ARG A 282 -13.54 19.40 -12.45
C ARG A 282 -13.37 20.02 -13.82
N LEU A 283 -12.13 20.19 -14.26
CA LEU A 283 -11.79 20.95 -15.45
C LEU A 283 -10.73 20.21 -16.27
N THR A 284 -10.83 20.36 -17.58
CA THR A 284 -9.76 20.04 -18.52
C THR A 284 -8.60 21.02 -18.35
N PRO A 285 -7.38 20.68 -18.81
CA PRO A 285 -6.24 21.58 -18.75
C PRO A 285 -6.49 22.93 -19.44
N ALA A 286 -7.19 22.92 -20.58
CA ALA A 286 -7.56 24.12 -21.31
C ALA A 286 -8.45 25.06 -20.49
N GLU A 287 -9.54 24.53 -19.90
CA GLU A 287 -10.45 25.30 -19.04
C GLU A 287 -9.72 25.86 -17.80
N THR A 288 -8.83 25.07 -17.19
CA THR A 288 -8.01 25.53 -16.06
C THR A 288 -7.14 26.74 -16.43
N ARG A 289 -6.55 26.75 -17.63
CA ARG A 289 -5.72 27.87 -18.11
C ARG A 289 -6.56 29.11 -18.39
N GLU A 290 -7.73 28.96 -19.00
CA GLU A 290 -8.67 30.06 -19.21
C GLU A 290 -9.10 30.73 -17.90
N LEU A 291 -9.23 29.94 -16.83
CA LEU A 291 -9.58 30.41 -15.48
C LEU A 291 -8.36 30.81 -14.63
N GLY A 292 -7.16 30.88 -15.20
CA GLY A 292 -5.94 31.30 -14.51
C GLY A 292 -5.52 30.39 -13.35
N GLY A 293 -5.84 29.09 -13.42
CA GLY A 293 -5.51 28.10 -12.39
C GLY A 293 -6.33 28.22 -11.10
N ARG A 294 -7.45 28.95 -11.15
CA ARG A 294 -8.31 29.21 -9.98
C ARG A 294 -9.69 28.57 -10.13
N CYS A 295 -10.20 28.08 -9.01
CA CYS A 295 -11.53 27.52 -8.90
C CYS A 295 -12.58 28.63 -9.15
N PRO A 296 -13.47 28.49 -10.15
CA PRO A 296 -14.49 29.50 -10.45
C PRO A 296 -15.53 29.63 -9.33
N ALA A 297 -15.68 28.61 -8.47
CA ALA A 297 -16.64 28.63 -7.38
C ALA A 297 -16.13 29.35 -6.11
N CYS A 298 -14.82 29.33 -5.83
CA CYS A 298 -14.29 29.87 -4.56
C CYS A 298 -13.01 30.72 -4.70
N GLY A 299 -12.45 30.86 -5.90
CA GLY A 299 -11.20 31.59 -6.16
C GLY A 299 -9.91 30.91 -5.66
N GLY A 300 -10.03 29.77 -4.97
CA GLY A 300 -8.90 28.95 -4.50
C GLY A 300 -8.08 28.36 -5.65
N ARG A 301 -6.86 27.89 -5.38
CA ARG A 301 -6.03 27.22 -6.40
C ARG A 301 -6.59 25.84 -6.74
N LEU A 302 -6.59 25.50 -8.03
CA LEU A 302 -6.93 24.16 -8.51
C LEU A 302 -5.76 23.19 -8.25
N THR A 303 -6.09 21.93 -7.94
CA THR A 303 -5.12 20.84 -7.98
C THR A 303 -4.90 20.44 -9.43
N VAL A 304 -3.65 20.52 -9.89
CA VAL A 304 -3.24 20.16 -11.25
C VAL A 304 -3.17 18.63 -11.39
N GLY A 305 -3.85 18.11 -12.39
CA GLY A 305 -3.92 16.69 -12.73
C GLY A 305 -2.79 16.23 -13.67
N VAL A 306 -2.77 14.93 -13.92
CA VAL A 306 -1.80 14.25 -14.79
C VAL A 306 -2.01 14.65 -16.24
N LEU A 307 -3.25 14.79 -16.70
CA LEU A 307 -3.54 15.22 -18.07
C LEU A 307 -2.98 16.62 -18.34
N HIS A 308 -3.05 17.52 -17.35
CA HIS A 308 -2.46 18.84 -17.45
C HIS A 308 -0.95 18.77 -17.57
N ARG A 309 -0.30 17.93 -16.76
CA ARG A 309 1.15 17.73 -16.82
C ARG A 309 1.61 17.16 -18.16
N VAL A 310 0.86 16.22 -18.73
CA VAL A 310 1.10 15.75 -20.11
C VAL A 310 1.00 16.90 -21.09
N GLU A 311 -0.04 17.72 -20.97
CA GLU A 311 -0.27 18.85 -21.87
C GLU A 311 0.75 19.98 -21.75
N GLU A 312 1.35 20.19 -20.57
CA GLU A 312 2.49 21.11 -20.39
C GLU A 312 3.70 20.70 -21.22
N LEU A 313 3.95 19.40 -21.35
CA LEU A 313 5.10 18.86 -22.10
C LEU A 313 4.75 18.47 -23.53
N ALA A 314 3.47 18.46 -23.89
CA ALA A 314 3.00 18.03 -25.20
C ALA A 314 3.36 19.03 -26.29
N ASP A 315 3.86 18.50 -27.41
CA ASP A 315 4.11 19.22 -28.65
C ASP A 315 3.16 18.79 -29.78
N ARG A 316 2.23 17.87 -29.48
CA ARG A 316 1.20 17.39 -30.41
C ARG A 316 -0.21 17.49 -29.81
N PRO A 317 -1.25 17.66 -30.65
CA PRO A 317 -2.62 17.70 -30.20
C PRO A 317 -3.09 16.33 -29.65
N PRO A 318 -4.14 16.29 -28.81
CA PRO A 318 -4.80 15.05 -28.42
C PRO A 318 -5.18 14.21 -29.65
N GLY A 319 -5.01 12.89 -29.55
CA GLY A 319 -5.28 11.94 -30.64
C GLY A 319 -4.16 11.81 -31.68
N ALA A 320 -3.07 12.58 -31.57
CA ALA A 320 -1.90 12.38 -32.41
C ALA A 320 -1.29 10.98 -32.18
N ARG A 321 -0.92 10.32 -33.28
CA ARG A 321 -0.29 8.99 -33.25
C ARG A 321 1.00 9.01 -34.05
N PRO A 322 2.18 8.80 -33.42
CA PRO A 322 3.44 8.81 -34.12
C PRO A 322 3.58 7.59 -35.05
N PRO A 323 4.38 7.70 -36.12
CA PRO A 323 4.70 6.56 -36.98
C PRO A 323 5.31 5.41 -36.16
N GLY A 324 4.82 4.18 -36.40
CA GLY A 324 5.31 3.00 -35.67
C GLY A 324 4.75 2.81 -34.26
N ALA A 325 3.85 3.68 -33.79
CA ALA A 325 3.16 3.52 -32.52
C ALA A 325 2.42 2.18 -32.43
N LYS A 326 2.77 1.38 -31.42
CA LYS A 326 2.12 0.10 -31.14
C LYS A 326 0.68 0.35 -30.66
N PRO A 327 -0.29 -0.49 -31.03
CA PRO A 327 -1.65 -0.38 -30.53
C PRO A 327 -1.69 -0.62 -29.01
N PHE A 328 -2.74 -0.13 -28.38
CA PHE A 328 -3.11 -0.49 -27.01
C PHE A 328 -4.59 -0.79 -26.94
N GLN A 329 -5.00 -1.52 -25.91
CA GLN A 329 -6.40 -1.80 -25.61
C GLN A 329 -6.68 -1.50 -24.15
N THR A 330 -7.64 -0.63 -23.89
CA THR A 330 -8.06 -0.30 -22.53
C THR A 330 -9.07 -1.34 -22.03
N LEU A 331 -8.89 -1.81 -20.79
CA LEU A 331 -9.72 -2.86 -20.20
C LEU A 331 -10.38 -2.40 -18.90
N VAL A 332 -11.53 -3.02 -18.62
CA VAL A 332 -12.17 -3.02 -17.30
C VAL A 332 -11.97 -4.42 -16.71
N PRO A 333 -11.48 -4.58 -15.46
CA PRO A 333 -11.31 -5.89 -14.84
C PRO A 333 -12.60 -6.72 -14.91
N LEU A 334 -12.49 -8.03 -15.21
CA LEU A 334 -13.68 -8.86 -15.46
C LEU A 334 -14.66 -8.88 -14.27
N ALA A 335 -14.14 -8.78 -13.05
CA ALA A 335 -14.96 -8.65 -11.85
C ALA A 335 -15.86 -7.41 -11.88
N GLU A 336 -15.35 -6.27 -12.35
CA GLU A 336 -16.12 -5.03 -12.50
C GLU A 336 -17.11 -5.14 -13.67
N VAL A 337 -16.70 -5.73 -14.79
CA VAL A 337 -17.60 -6.00 -15.94
C VAL A 337 -18.82 -6.82 -15.51
N VAL A 338 -18.57 -7.93 -14.80
CA VAL A 338 -19.63 -8.80 -14.27
C VAL A 338 -20.45 -8.09 -13.19
N ALA A 339 -19.81 -7.33 -12.31
CA ALA A 339 -20.51 -6.57 -11.27
C ALA A 339 -21.50 -5.57 -11.87
N GLU A 340 -21.06 -4.83 -12.88
CA GLU A 340 -21.87 -3.84 -13.54
C GLU A 340 -23.05 -4.47 -14.29
N ALA A 341 -22.78 -5.53 -15.06
CA ALA A 341 -23.80 -6.29 -15.78
C ALA A 341 -24.88 -6.90 -14.84
N LEU A 342 -24.50 -7.29 -13.62
CA LEU A 342 -25.41 -7.91 -12.66
C LEU A 342 -26.10 -6.92 -11.71
N GLY A 343 -25.76 -5.63 -11.77
CA GLY A 343 -26.29 -4.67 -10.83
C GLY A 343 -25.73 -4.81 -9.40
N ALA A 344 -24.54 -5.39 -9.23
CA ALA A 344 -23.98 -5.79 -7.94
C ALA A 344 -22.61 -5.17 -7.67
N GLY A 345 -22.06 -5.35 -6.47
CA GLY A 345 -20.67 -5.02 -6.18
C GLY A 345 -19.70 -6.13 -6.63
N PRO A 346 -18.46 -5.78 -7.04
CA PRO A 346 -17.47 -6.74 -7.57
C PRO A 346 -17.03 -7.81 -6.57
N ARG A 347 -17.15 -7.52 -5.26
CA ARG A 347 -16.78 -8.44 -4.17
C ARG A 347 -17.93 -9.31 -3.67
N THR A 348 -19.10 -9.29 -4.33
CA THR A 348 -20.25 -10.08 -3.89
C THR A 348 -20.11 -11.56 -4.26
N LYS A 349 -20.69 -12.46 -3.44
CA LYS A 349 -20.76 -13.91 -3.75
C LYS A 349 -21.42 -14.20 -5.09
N ARG A 350 -22.38 -13.35 -5.52
CA ARG A 350 -23.05 -13.46 -6.82
C ARG A 350 -22.05 -13.27 -7.96
N VAL A 351 -21.24 -12.21 -7.93
CA VAL A 351 -20.18 -11.96 -8.92
C VAL A 351 -19.12 -13.07 -8.86
N GLY A 352 -18.68 -13.46 -7.65
CA GLY A 352 -17.70 -14.54 -7.47
C GLY A 352 -18.12 -15.86 -8.13
N ARG A 353 -19.38 -16.28 -7.96
CA ARG A 353 -19.91 -17.50 -8.61
C ARG A 353 -19.87 -17.41 -10.15
N VAL A 354 -20.16 -16.25 -10.73
CA VAL A 354 -20.11 -16.04 -12.18
C VAL A 354 -18.67 -16.06 -12.68
N LEU A 355 -17.74 -15.40 -11.98
CA LEU A 355 -16.32 -15.43 -12.30
C LEU A 355 -15.75 -16.85 -12.25
N GLU A 356 -16.09 -17.63 -11.21
CA GLU A 356 -15.68 -19.04 -11.11
C GLU A 356 -16.27 -19.91 -12.22
N ARG A 357 -17.49 -19.60 -12.69
CA ARG A 357 -18.11 -20.31 -13.81
C ARG A 357 -17.42 -19.97 -15.13
N LEU A 358 -17.20 -18.69 -15.41
CA LEU A 358 -16.42 -18.23 -16.56
C LEU A 358 -15.01 -18.85 -16.59
N ALA A 359 -14.31 -18.87 -15.45
CA ALA A 359 -12.99 -19.45 -15.35
C ALA A 359 -12.97 -20.97 -15.61
N ARG A 360 -14.06 -21.67 -15.29
CA ARG A 360 -14.19 -23.12 -15.53
C ARG A 360 -14.62 -23.46 -16.95
N GLU A 361 -15.58 -22.73 -17.50
CA GLU A 361 -16.24 -23.05 -18.78
C GLU A 361 -15.58 -22.35 -19.98
N VAL A 362 -15.00 -21.17 -19.80
CA VAL A 362 -14.45 -20.35 -20.89
C VAL A 362 -12.92 -20.25 -20.78
N GLY A 363 -12.39 -19.96 -19.59
CA GLY A 363 -10.94 -19.93 -19.35
C GLY A 363 -10.45 -18.67 -18.62
N PRO A 364 -9.18 -18.27 -18.80
CA PRO A 364 -8.59 -17.17 -18.04
C PRO A 364 -9.20 -15.79 -18.34
N GLU A 365 -9.04 -14.88 -17.39
CA GLU A 365 -9.65 -13.53 -17.39
C GLU A 365 -9.30 -12.70 -18.63
N LEU A 366 -8.02 -12.53 -18.96
CA LEU A 366 -7.59 -11.69 -20.08
C LEU A 366 -8.05 -12.27 -21.43
N PRO A 367 -7.90 -13.58 -21.73
CA PRO A 367 -8.55 -14.20 -22.88
C PRO A 367 -10.06 -13.94 -22.97
N ILE A 368 -10.80 -14.00 -21.85
CA ILE A 368 -12.23 -13.67 -21.81
C ILE A 368 -12.46 -12.22 -22.21
N LEU A 369 -11.69 -11.28 -21.66
CA LEU A 369 -11.85 -9.85 -21.99
C LEU A 369 -11.45 -9.53 -23.42
N LEU A 370 -10.43 -10.20 -23.96
CA LEU A 370 -9.81 -9.81 -25.23
C LEU A 370 -10.40 -10.50 -26.46
N ARG A 371 -10.70 -11.81 -26.37
CA ARG A 371 -10.92 -12.62 -27.59
C ARG A 371 -11.88 -13.80 -27.48
N ALA A 372 -12.37 -14.16 -26.29
CA ALA A 372 -13.34 -15.25 -26.15
C ALA A 372 -14.59 -15.03 -27.00
N ASP A 373 -15.17 -16.13 -27.50
CA ASP A 373 -16.40 -16.10 -28.28
C ASP A 373 -17.56 -15.51 -27.44
N PRO A 374 -18.28 -14.49 -27.93
CA PRO A 374 -19.41 -13.92 -27.18
C PRO A 374 -20.49 -14.95 -26.84
N GLY A 375 -20.70 -15.96 -27.68
CA GLY A 375 -21.65 -17.04 -27.43
C GLY A 375 -21.24 -17.94 -26.27
N GLU A 376 -19.94 -18.25 -26.12
CA GLU A 376 -19.39 -18.94 -24.96
C GLU A 376 -19.59 -18.14 -23.66
N VAL A 377 -19.26 -16.85 -23.69
CA VAL A 377 -19.47 -15.95 -22.54
C VAL A 377 -20.95 -15.87 -22.17
N ALA A 378 -21.84 -15.77 -23.17
CA ALA A 378 -23.28 -15.71 -22.95
C ALA A 378 -23.83 -17.01 -22.33
N ARG A 379 -23.34 -18.19 -22.75
CA ARG A 379 -23.75 -19.48 -22.15
C ARG A 379 -23.28 -19.61 -20.69
N ALA A 380 -22.08 -19.14 -20.38
CA ALA A 380 -21.48 -19.25 -19.04
C ALA A 380 -22.01 -18.19 -18.05
N ALA A 381 -22.21 -16.95 -18.50
CA ALA A 381 -22.49 -15.80 -17.62
C ALA A 381 -23.75 -15.00 -17.98
N GLY A 382 -24.45 -15.36 -19.04
CA GLY A 382 -25.66 -14.68 -19.52
C GLY A 382 -25.38 -13.60 -20.58
N PRO A 383 -26.40 -13.22 -21.36
CA PRO A 383 -26.25 -12.32 -22.52
C PRO A 383 -25.78 -10.91 -22.14
N VAL A 384 -26.19 -10.40 -20.97
CA VAL A 384 -25.79 -9.06 -20.51
C VAL A 384 -24.28 -8.99 -20.20
N VAL A 385 -23.70 -10.05 -19.62
CA VAL A 385 -22.26 -10.11 -19.37
C VAL A 385 -21.49 -10.19 -20.70
N ALA A 386 -21.98 -10.97 -21.66
CA ALA A 386 -21.37 -11.05 -22.99
C ALA A 386 -21.41 -9.69 -23.73
N GLU A 387 -22.53 -8.97 -23.68
CA GLU A 387 -22.66 -7.61 -24.22
C GLU A 387 -21.71 -6.65 -23.49
N ALA A 388 -21.60 -6.72 -22.16
CA ALA A 388 -20.69 -5.88 -21.39
C ALA A 388 -19.23 -6.09 -21.79
N VAL A 389 -18.80 -7.35 -21.97
CA VAL A 389 -17.47 -7.70 -22.50
C VAL A 389 -17.29 -7.14 -23.92
N GLY A 390 -18.29 -7.28 -24.79
CA GLY A 390 -18.28 -6.73 -26.15
C GLY A 390 -18.08 -5.21 -26.16
N ARG A 391 -18.82 -4.48 -25.33
CA ARG A 391 -18.71 -3.02 -25.19
C ARG A 391 -17.32 -2.58 -24.73
N VAL A 392 -16.75 -3.26 -23.74
CA VAL A 392 -15.39 -2.97 -23.29
C VAL A 392 -14.38 -3.17 -24.42
N ARG A 393 -14.50 -4.25 -25.21
CA ARG A 393 -13.61 -4.51 -26.36
C ARG A 393 -13.71 -3.41 -27.42
N GLU A 394 -14.90 -2.87 -27.64
CA GLU A 394 -15.19 -1.83 -28.62
C GLU A 394 -14.90 -0.41 -28.09
N GLY A 395 -14.50 -0.27 -26.82
CA GLY A 395 -14.32 1.04 -26.18
C GLY A 395 -15.63 1.79 -25.94
N ARG A 396 -16.79 1.11 -26.01
CA ARG A 396 -18.11 1.70 -25.73
C ARG A 396 -18.37 1.77 -24.23
N VAL A 397 -17.69 2.68 -23.55
CA VAL A 397 -17.87 2.96 -22.11
C VAL A 397 -18.04 4.46 -21.87
N HIS A 398 -18.69 4.79 -20.76
CA HIS A 398 -18.84 6.14 -20.25
C HIS A 398 -17.79 6.39 -19.18
N VAL A 399 -16.95 7.39 -19.38
CA VAL A 399 -15.82 7.68 -18.51
C VAL A 399 -15.98 9.06 -17.90
N GLU A 400 -15.92 9.11 -16.57
CA GLU A 400 -15.90 10.35 -15.80
C GLU A 400 -14.55 10.46 -15.09
N GLY A 401 -13.70 11.39 -15.53
CA GLY A 401 -12.36 11.58 -14.96
C GLY A 401 -12.35 11.92 -13.47
N GLY A 402 -11.41 11.34 -12.74
CA GLY A 402 -11.09 11.68 -11.36
C GLY A 402 -10.32 13.00 -11.25
N TYR A 403 -10.37 13.62 -10.08
CA TYR A 403 -9.75 14.91 -9.81
C TYR A 403 -9.55 15.13 -8.31
N ASP A 404 -8.52 15.90 -7.93
CA ASP A 404 -8.26 16.37 -6.57
C ASP A 404 -8.46 15.29 -5.47
N GLY A 405 -7.90 14.10 -5.72
CA GLY A 405 -7.92 12.98 -4.77
C GLY A 405 -9.16 12.08 -4.84
N ALA A 406 -10.14 12.39 -5.69
CA ALA A 406 -11.31 11.56 -5.96
C ALA A 406 -11.09 10.73 -7.23
N PHE A 407 -11.32 9.41 -7.14
CA PHE A 407 -11.26 8.52 -8.30
C PHE A 407 -12.33 8.87 -9.33
N GLY A 408 -12.01 8.64 -10.60
CA GLY A 408 -12.98 8.65 -11.68
C GLY A 408 -13.90 7.45 -11.63
N VAL A 409 -14.82 7.38 -12.59
CA VAL A 409 -15.80 6.30 -12.71
C VAL A 409 -15.91 5.89 -14.17
N VAL A 410 -15.72 4.61 -14.45
CA VAL A 410 -16.04 4.00 -15.75
C VAL A 410 -17.36 3.24 -15.60
N ARG A 411 -18.25 3.40 -16.57
CA ARG A 411 -19.53 2.69 -16.67
C ARG A 411 -19.69 2.11 -18.07
N ILE A 412 -20.04 0.84 -18.15
CA ILE A 412 -20.31 0.12 -19.40
C ILE A 412 -21.75 0.40 -19.90
N PHE A 413 -22.69 0.64 -18.99
CA PHE A 413 -24.09 0.90 -19.32
C PHE A 413 -24.55 2.28 -18.85
N SER A 414 -25.38 2.93 -19.67
CA SER A 414 -26.06 4.16 -19.29
C SER A 414 -27.09 3.90 -18.18
N PRO A 415 -27.48 4.93 -17.38
CA PRO A 415 -28.56 4.79 -16.41
C PRO A 415 -29.89 4.33 -17.03
N GLU A 416 -30.18 4.74 -18.26
CA GLU A 416 -31.40 4.36 -19.00
C GLU A 416 -31.34 2.90 -19.45
N GLU A 417 -30.21 2.48 -20.05
CA GLU A 417 -29.97 1.09 -20.46
C GLU A 417 -30.04 0.15 -19.26
N ARG A 418 -29.53 0.58 -18.11
CA ARG A 418 -29.57 -0.22 -16.89
C ARG A 418 -30.99 -0.44 -16.38
N ARG A 419 -31.85 0.59 -16.42
CA ARG A 419 -33.28 0.43 -16.10
C ARG A 419 -33.95 -0.51 -17.09
N GLU A 420 -33.53 -0.52 -18.35
CA GLU A 420 -34.06 -1.45 -19.35
C GLU A 420 -33.63 -2.90 -19.08
N ILE A 421 -32.35 -3.13 -18.79
CA ILE A 421 -31.83 -4.45 -18.38
C ILE A 421 -32.55 -4.95 -17.13
N GLU A 422 -32.79 -4.10 -16.14
CA GLU A 422 -33.54 -4.46 -14.93
C GLU A 422 -34.99 -4.83 -15.26
N ARG A 423 -35.66 -4.11 -16.17
CA ARG A 423 -37.01 -4.42 -16.64
C ARG A 423 -37.08 -5.72 -17.45
N GLN A 424 -36.11 -5.95 -18.33
CA GLN A 424 -36.01 -7.17 -19.14
C GLN A 424 -35.57 -8.39 -18.32
N GLY A 425 -34.81 -8.19 -17.24
CA GLY A 425 -34.45 -9.23 -16.26
C GLY A 425 -35.66 -9.81 -15.51
N VAL A 426 -36.79 -9.10 -15.49
CA VAL A 426 -38.08 -9.61 -14.99
C VAL A 426 -38.76 -10.55 -16.01
N LEU A 427 -38.41 -10.47 -17.29
CA LEU A 427 -39.00 -11.26 -18.39
C LEU A 427 -38.24 -12.56 -18.72
N PHE A 428 -37.00 -12.73 -18.25
CA PHE A 428 -36.14 -13.89 -18.53
C PHE A 428 -35.63 -14.61 -17.28
N ALA A 429 -36.47 -14.76 -16.23
CA ALA A 429 -36.15 -15.67 -15.13
C ALA A 429 -36.49 -17.12 -15.53
N PRO A 430 -35.52 -18.04 -15.68
CA PRO A 430 -35.82 -19.47 -15.58
C PRO A 430 -36.14 -19.74 -14.11
N GLY A 431 -37.34 -20.27 -13.84
CA GLY A 431 -37.75 -20.64 -12.51
C GLY A 431 -36.82 -21.68 -11.90
N THR A 432 -36.17 -21.33 -10.80
CA THR A 432 -35.85 -22.26 -9.72
C THR A 432 -36.23 -21.57 -8.42
N ALA A 433 -37.29 -22.06 -7.80
CA ALA A 433 -37.65 -21.72 -6.45
C ALA A 433 -36.51 -22.17 -5.53
N ASP A 434 -35.87 -21.22 -4.85
CA ASP A 434 -35.04 -21.50 -3.68
C ASP A 434 -35.77 -20.94 -2.46
N GLU A 435 -36.15 -21.85 -1.56
CA GLU A 435 -36.62 -21.55 -0.22
C GLU A 435 -35.58 -20.75 0.58
N PRO A 436 -36.00 -19.91 1.54
CA PRO A 436 -35.09 -19.19 2.41
C PRO A 436 -34.35 -20.18 3.35
N PRO A 437 -33.01 -20.12 3.45
CA PRO A 437 -32.30 -20.99 4.37
C PRO A 437 -32.53 -20.53 5.81
N GLN A 438 -33.11 -21.42 6.61
CA GLN A 438 -33.20 -21.32 8.05
C GLN A 438 -31.79 -21.44 8.65
N GLY A 439 -31.43 -20.49 9.52
CA GLY A 439 -30.17 -20.49 10.24
C GLY A 439 -30.14 -21.54 11.34
N GLY A 440 -29.18 -22.46 11.27
CA GLY A 440 -28.73 -23.30 12.38
C GLY A 440 -27.31 -22.92 12.81
N PRO A 441 -26.98 -23.01 14.12
CA PRO A 441 -25.70 -22.55 14.64
C PRO A 441 -24.54 -23.48 14.26
N VAL A 442 -23.44 -22.91 13.76
CA VAL A 442 -22.17 -23.62 13.52
C VAL A 442 -21.32 -23.54 14.80
N PRO A 443 -20.83 -24.67 15.36
CA PRO A 443 -20.01 -24.68 16.57
C PRO A 443 -18.56 -24.20 16.29
N PRO A 444 -17.87 -23.61 17.27
CA PRO A 444 -16.50 -23.13 17.10
C PRO A 444 -15.50 -24.29 17.05
N ALA A 445 -14.64 -24.28 16.02
CA ALA A 445 -13.51 -25.18 15.90
C ALA A 445 -12.44 -24.84 16.97
N ALA A 446 -12.05 -25.85 17.74
CA ALA A 446 -11.06 -25.77 18.81
C ALA A 446 -9.65 -25.50 18.27
N SER A 447 -8.93 -24.62 18.97
CA SER A 447 -7.53 -24.29 18.77
C SER A 447 -6.61 -25.45 19.21
N ARG A 448 -5.67 -25.85 18.34
CA ARG A 448 -4.46 -26.60 18.75
C ARG A 448 -3.34 -25.60 19.07
N PRO A 449 -2.51 -25.85 20.10
CA PRO A 449 -1.41 -24.97 20.45
C PRO A 449 -0.26 -25.07 19.42
N PRO A 450 0.44 -23.96 19.11
CA PRO A 450 1.60 -24.00 18.23
C PRO A 450 2.80 -24.62 18.97
N GLU A 451 3.47 -25.56 18.29
CA GLU A 451 4.76 -26.10 18.69
C GLU A 451 5.85 -25.01 18.62
N VAL A 452 6.72 -25.01 19.62
CA VAL A 452 7.79 -24.02 19.82
C VAL A 452 8.95 -24.34 18.87
N PHE A 453 9.15 -23.51 17.85
CA PHE A 453 10.39 -23.46 17.10
C PHE A 453 11.37 -22.53 17.81
N VAL A 454 12.49 -23.05 18.29
CA VAL A 454 13.59 -22.26 18.89
C VAL A 454 14.62 -21.96 17.80
N PRO A 455 14.76 -20.70 17.33
CA PRO A 455 15.88 -20.34 16.48
C PRO A 455 17.14 -20.24 17.35
N ARG A 456 18.17 -21.01 17.00
CA ARG A 456 19.54 -20.82 17.50
C ARG A 456 20.02 -19.41 17.17
N SER A 457 20.57 -18.75 18.17
CA SER A 457 21.14 -17.41 18.14
C SER A 457 22.23 -17.24 17.08
N ALA A 458 22.00 -16.33 16.14
CA ALA A 458 22.97 -15.64 15.29
C ALA A 458 22.47 -14.17 15.23
N ASP A 459 23.23 -13.10 15.41
CA ASP A 459 24.67 -12.88 15.35
C ASP A 459 25.03 -11.68 16.25
N ARG A 460 26.18 -11.77 16.92
CA ARG A 460 26.94 -10.58 17.34
C ARG A 460 27.87 -10.21 16.18
N ALA A 461 27.45 -9.26 15.34
CA ALA A 461 28.34 -8.54 14.44
C ALA A 461 28.70 -7.18 15.07
N GLY A 462 30.00 -6.95 15.26
CA GLY A 462 30.58 -5.90 16.10
C GLY A 462 30.44 -4.46 15.59
N GLY A 463 30.36 -3.56 16.57
CA GLY A 463 30.36 -2.11 16.46
C GLY A 463 29.68 -1.55 17.70
N GLY A 464 30.46 -1.14 18.72
CA GLY A 464 29.93 -0.64 19.99
C GLY A 464 28.98 0.54 19.83
N LEU A 465 28.24 0.88 20.89
CA LEU A 465 27.43 2.10 20.94
C LEU A 465 28.35 3.33 20.78
N ASP A 466 27.98 4.33 19.98
CA ASP A 466 28.69 5.62 19.99
C ASP A 466 28.48 6.38 21.31
N PRO A 467 29.18 7.50 21.55
CA PRO A 467 29.04 8.28 22.78
C PRO A 467 27.60 8.78 23.06
N ASP A 468 26.83 9.20 22.07
CA ASP A 468 25.45 9.68 22.26
C ASP A 468 24.52 8.50 22.62
N GLN A 469 24.67 7.37 21.92
CA GLN A 469 23.94 6.13 22.25
C GLN A 469 24.34 5.58 23.62
N THR A 470 25.62 5.63 23.96
CA THR A 470 26.14 5.22 25.27
C THR A 470 25.57 6.10 26.37
N ALA A 471 25.51 7.43 26.15
CA ALA A 471 24.90 8.36 27.10
C ALA A 471 23.39 8.07 27.28
N ALA A 472 22.66 7.81 26.19
CA ALA A 472 21.25 7.43 26.26
C ALA A 472 21.04 6.10 27.02
N VAL A 473 21.89 5.10 26.77
CA VAL A 473 21.84 3.80 27.45
C VAL A 473 22.25 3.89 28.93
N ALA A 474 23.21 4.77 29.27
CA ALA A 474 23.71 4.94 30.63
C ALA A 474 22.91 5.94 31.48
N ALA A 475 21.96 6.68 30.90
CA ALA A 475 21.18 7.66 31.65
C ALA A 475 20.45 6.99 32.84
N PRO A 476 20.41 7.62 34.03
CA PRO A 476 19.79 7.02 35.21
C PRO A 476 18.28 6.77 35.03
N ALA A 477 17.65 6.09 35.99
CA ALA A 477 16.19 5.97 36.06
C ALA A 477 15.50 7.34 36.10
N GLY A 478 14.23 7.37 35.70
CA GLY A 478 13.40 8.59 35.62
C GLY A 478 13.14 9.05 34.17
N PRO A 479 12.46 10.18 34.00
CA PRO A 479 11.98 10.62 32.69
C PRO A 479 13.15 10.96 31.76
N LEU A 480 13.16 10.31 30.60
CA LEU A 480 14.18 10.44 29.56
C LEU A 480 13.53 10.65 28.20
N ARG A 481 13.96 11.70 27.51
CA ARG A 481 13.67 11.96 26.10
C ARG A 481 14.91 11.71 25.26
N ILE A 482 14.82 10.79 24.31
CA ILE A 482 15.85 10.53 23.31
C ILE A 482 15.38 11.12 21.98
N VAL A 483 15.98 12.22 21.55
CA VAL A 483 15.71 12.81 20.23
C VAL A 483 16.67 12.19 19.23
N ALA A 484 16.13 11.51 18.22
CA ALA A 484 16.93 10.62 17.39
C ALA A 484 16.40 10.59 15.95
N GLY A 485 17.14 11.26 15.07
CA GLY A 485 16.82 11.38 13.64
C GLY A 485 16.87 10.06 12.86
N PRO A 486 16.55 10.06 11.56
CA PRO A 486 16.52 8.84 10.78
C PRO A 486 17.89 8.16 10.75
N GLY A 487 17.93 6.85 11.00
CA GLY A 487 19.18 6.10 10.93
C GLY A 487 20.16 6.28 12.09
N THR A 488 19.79 7.00 13.14
CA THR A 488 20.63 7.23 14.34
C THR A 488 20.67 6.05 15.32
N GLY A 489 19.95 4.96 15.00
CA GLY A 489 19.91 3.75 15.82
C GLY A 489 18.82 3.73 16.91
N LYS A 490 17.74 4.52 16.78
CA LYS A 490 16.58 4.59 17.71
C LYS A 490 16.26 3.27 18.44
N THR A 491 15.77 2.28 17.70
CA THR A 491 15.33 1.01 18.27
C THR A 491 16.47 0.22 18.91
N ARG A 492 17.69 0.29 18.37
CA ARG A 492 18.87 -0.34 18.97
C ARG A 492 19.18 0.29 20.32
N THR A 493 19.22 1.62 20.39
CA THR A 493 19.45 2.36 21.63
C THR A 493 18.40 2.05 22.69
N LEU A 494 17.12 1.98 22.30
CA LEU A 494 16.03 1.64 23.21
C LEU A 494 16.17 0.21 23.77
N VAL A 495 16.43 -0.77 22.89
CA VAL A 495 16.62 -2.19 23.27
C VAL A 495 17.84 -2.36 24.19
N GLU A 496 18.98 -1.78 23.83
CA GLU A 496 20.21 -1.86 24.63
C GLU A 496 20.06 -1.20 26.01
N ARG A 497 19.33 -0.07 26.07
CA ARG A 497 19.00 0.59 27.34
C ARG A 497 18.19 -0.35 28.22
N ILE A 498 17.09 -0.88 27.71
CA ILE A 498 16.21 -1.78 28.46
C ILE A 498 17.00 -3.02 28.91
N ALA A 499 17.73 -3.66 28.00
CA ALA A 499 18.51 -4.85 28.28
C ALA A 499 19.54 -4.63 29.39
N ARG A 500 20.27 -3.50 29.34
CA ARG A 500 21.26 -3.16 30.37
C ARG A 500 20.63 -2.88 31.73
N ARG A 501 19.48 -2.19 31.77
CA ARG A 501 18.77 -1.90 33.02
C ARG A 501 18.25 -3.18 33.69
N VAL A 502 17.68 -4.10 32.91
CA VAL A 502 17.25 -5.42 33.40
C VAL A 502 18.46 -6.24 33.88
N ALA A 503 19.53 -6.31 33.09
CA ALA A 503 20.73 -7.09 33.44
C ALA A 503 21.43 -6.59 34.72
N ARG A 504 21.28 -5.31 35.06
CA ARG A 504 21.81 -4.70 36.28
C ARG A 504 20.86 -4.77 37.47
N GLY A 505 19.66 -5.33 37.30
CA GLY A 505 18.62 -5.34 38.32
C GLY A 505 18.08 -3.95 38.66
N GLU A 506 18.26 -2.96 37.77
CA GLU A 506 17.73 -1.59 37.96
C GLU A 506 16.22 -1.53 37.71
N VAL A 507 15.69 -2.46 36.93
CA VAL A 507 14.26 -2.59 36.63
C VAL A 507 13.81 -4.04 36.59
N ASP A 508 12.56 -4.26 36.99
CA ASP A 508 11.89 -5.55 36.90
C ASP A 508 11.25 -5.73 35.49
N PRO A 509 11.65 -6.73 34.70
CA PRO A 509 11.10 -6.96 33.36
C PRO A 509 9.59 -7.26 33.35
N ASP A 510 9.05 -7.87 34.42
CA ASP A 510 7.62 -8.19 34.51
C ASP A 510 6.76 -6.95 34.74
N ARG A 511 7.38 -5.86 35.19
CA ARG A 511 6.76 -4.54 35.38
C ARG A 511 7.06 -3.57 34.23
N GLY A 512 7.63 -4.07 33.12
CA GLY A 512 8.00 -3.27 31.97
C GLY A 512 6.90 -3.19 30.92
N LEU A 513 6.63 -1.99 30.41
CA LEU A 513 5.72 -1.76 29.30
C LEU A 513 6.40 -1.00 28.17
N CYS A 514 6.51 -1.63 26.99
CA CYS A 514 6.96 -0.98 25.77
C CYS A 514 5.77 -0.70 24.85
N VAL A 515 5.66 0.54 24.38
CA VAL A 515 4.58 1.01 23.52
C VAL A 515 5.15 1.43 22.17
N THR A 516 4.49 1.00 21.10
CA THR A 516 4.83 1.39 19.73
C THR A 516 3.58 1.82 18.97
N PHE A 517 3.76 2.47 17.81
CA PHE A 517 2.65 2.96 17.01
C PHE A 517 1.90 1.88 16.21
N THR A 518 2.59 0.80 15.81
CA THR A 518 2.00 -0.25 14.93
C THR A 518 2.21 -1.65 15.49
N ASN A 519 1.31 -2.59 15.18
CA ASN A 519 1.46 -3.98 15.61
C ASN A 519 2.77 -4.61 15.08
N ARG A 520 3.19 -4.26 13.86
CA ARG A 520 4.48 -4.72 13.30
C ARG A 520 5.68 -4.21 14.12
N ALA A 521 5.66 -2.94 14.52
CA ALA A 521 6.71 -2.37 15.36
C ALA A 521 6.72 -3.01 16.76
N ALA A 522 5.55 -3.31 17.31
CA ALA A 522 5.42 -4.03 18.58
C ALA A 522 6.03 -5.44 18.49
N ASP A 523 5.70 -6.19 17.44
CA ASP A 523 6.23 -7.55 17.22
C ASP A 523 7.77 -7.54 17.02
N GLU A 524 8.27 -6.57 16.25
CA GLU A 524 9.71 -6.39 16.01
C GLU A 524 10.47 -6.01 17.30
N LEU A 525 9.95 -5.05 18.07
CA LEU A 525 10.53 -4.64 19.34
C LEU A 525 10.50 -5.78 20.37
N ALA A 526 9.40 -6.54 20.44
CA ALA A 526 9.29 -7.72 21.30
C ALA A 526 10.34 -8.78 20.95
N GLY A 527 10.54 -9.08 19.66
CA GLY A 527 11.56 -10.02 19.21
C GLY A 527 12.98 -9.57 19.57
N ARG A 528 13.28 -8.29 19.38
CA ARG A 528 14.59 -7.71 19.72
C ARG A 528 14.87 -7.73 21.22
N LEU A 529 13.88 -7.39 22.04
CA LEU A 529 13.99 -7.45 23.49
C LEU A 529 14.18 -8.88 23.99
N ALA A 530 13.39 -9.84 23.48
CA ALA A 530 13.53 -11.24 23.83
C ALA A 530 14.93 -11.78 23.48
N GLY A 531 15.48 -11.41 22.33
CA GLY A 531 16.84 -11.75 21.94
C GLY A 531 17.90 -11.13 22.86
N ALA A 532 17.79 -9.83 23.15
CA ALA A 532 18.75 -9.11 23.98
C ALA A 532 18.74 -9.54 25.46
N LEU A 533 17.59 -10.02 25.96
CA LEU A 533 17.40 -10.44 27.35
C LEU A 533 17.51 -11.96 27.57
N GLY A 534 17.95 -12.71 26.56
CA GLY A 534 18.12 -14.17 26.70
C GLY A 534 16.80 -14.91 26.93
N GLY A 535 15.71 -14.45 26.32
CA GLY A 535 14.39 -15.10 26.37
C GLY A 535 13.43 -14.55 27.43
N VAL A 536 13.87 -13.64 28.31
CA VAL A 536 12.95 -12.91 29.20
C VAL A 536 12.01 -12.04 28.37
N ARG A 537 10.71 -12.16 28.61
CA ARG A 537 9.68 -11.43 27.86
C ARG A 537 9.29 -10.17 28.63
N ILE A 538 9.30 -9.04 27.94
CA ILE A 538 8.71 -7.78 28.41
C ILE A 538 7.39 -7.56 27.68
N ARG A 539 6.42 -6.93 28.33
CA ARG A 539 5.16 -6.56 27.68
C ARG A 539 5.41 -5.49 26.62
N VAL A 540 5.12 -5.83 25.37
CA VAL A 540 5.13 -4.89 24.24
C VAL A 540 3.73 -4.79 23.63
N SER A 541 3.24 -3.59 23.39
CA SER A 541 1.88 -3.35 22.88
C SER A 541 1.80 -2.10 22.01
N THR A 542 0.63 -1.90 21.40
CA THR A 542 0.21 -0.61 20.85
C THR A 542 -0.74 0.08 21.83
N LEU A 543 -0.91 1.39 21.73
CA LEU A 543 -1.85 2.12 22.60
C LEU A 543 -3.30 1.63 22.46
N HIS A 544 -3.73 1.26 21.25
CA HIS A 544 -5.08 0.72 21.03
C HIS A 544 -5.26 -0.65 21.68
N LYS A 545 -4.28 -1.54 21.58
CA LYS A 545 -4.34 -2.86 22.23
C LYS A 545 -4.31 -2.72 23.76
N LEU A 546 -3.47 -1.81 24.27
CA LEU A 546 -3.41 -1.50 25.70
C LEU A 546 -4.74 -0.92 26.22
N ALA A 547 -5.34 0.02 25.49
CA ALA A 547 -6.65 0.59 25.81
C ALA A 547 -7.75 -0.49 25.87
N LEU A 548 -7.75 -1.42 24.91
CA LEU A 548 -8.67 -2.56 24.91
C LEU A 548 -8.48 -3.46 26.13
N GLU A 549 -7.23 -3.74 26.53
CA GLU A 549 -6.93 -4.55 27.71
C GLU A 549 -7.40 -3.88 29.01
N ILE A 550 -7.17 -2.57 29.15
CA ILE A 550 -7.67 -1.77 30.29
C ILE A 550 -9.20 -1.83 30.38
N LEU A 551 -9.88 -1.60 29.26
CA LEU A 551 -11.35 -1.56 29.23
C LEU A 551 -11.99 -2.93 29.42
N ARG A 552 -11.32 -4.03 29.03
CA ARG A 552 -11.80 -5.38 29.29
C ARG A 552 -11.64 -5.81 30.74
N GLU A 553 -10.67 -5.26 31.45
CA GLU A 553 -10.48 -5.54 32.88
C GLU A 553 -11.51 -4.81 33.75
N ALA A 554 -11.93 -3.61 33.34
CA ALA A 554 -12.89 -2.79 34.08
C ALA A 554 -13.89 -2.10 33.13
N PRO A 555 -14.76 -2.86 32.42
CA PRO A 555 -15.71 -2.29 31.48
C PRO A 555 -16.74 -1.39 32.18
N GLU A 556 -17.15 -1.73 33.40
CA GLU A 556 -18.13 -0.97 34.19
C GLU A 556 -17.63 0.45 34.51
N THR A 557 -16.33 0.60 34.81
CA THR A 557 -15.70 1.90 35.07
C THR A 557 -15.76 2.84 33.87
N ALA A 558 -15.82 2.28 32.65
CA ALA A 558 -15.99 3.02 31.41
C ALA A 558 -17.47 3.16 30.97
N GLY A 559 -18.42 2.68 31.78
CA GLY A 559 -19.84 2.63 31.43
C GLY A 559 -20.15 1.69 30.27
N LEU A 560 -19.35 0.64 30.10
CA LEU A 560 -19.48 -0.35 29.02
C LEU A 560 -20.03 -1.68 29.56
N PRO A 561 -20.83 -2.41 28.76
CA PRO A 561 -21.20 -3.77 29.11
C PRO A 561 -19.98 -4.70 29.01
N ASP A 562 -20.03 -5.79 29.78
CA ASP A 562 -19.08 -6.89 29.59
C ASP A 562 -19.20 -7.44 28.15
N GLY A 563 -18.05 -7.71 27.52
CA GLY A 563 -17.99 -8.14 26.13
C GLY A 563 -18.36 -7.08 25.08
N PHE A 564 -18.22 -5.78 25.38
CA PHE A 564 -18.47 -4.70 24.42
C PHE A 564 -17.80 -4.94 23.05
N ARG A 565 -18.46 -4.52 21.98
CA ARG A 565 -17.96 -4.70 20.61
C ARG A 565 -17.09 -3.53 20.17
N LEU A 566 -15.95 -3.83 19.56
CA LEU A 566 -15.19 -2.85 18.81
C LEU A 566 -15.66 -2.87 17.35
N LEU A 567 -16.15 -1.74 16.85
CA LEU A 567 -16.60 -1.58 15.48
C LEU A 567 -15.43 -1.26 14.55
N ASP A 568 -15.43 -1.83 13.35
CA ASP A 568 -14.56 -1.36 12.30
C ASP A 568 -15.03 -0.01 11.73
N ARG A 569 -14.25 0.56 10.79
CA ARG A 569 -14.54 1.88 10.23
C ARG A 569 -15.86 1.93 9.46
N ASP A 570 -16.22 0.86 8.74
CA ASP A 570 -17.42 0.83 7.91
C ASP A 570 -18.65 0.60 8.79
N GLU A 571 -18.55 -0.26 9.81
CA GLU A 571 -19.57 -0.45 10.85
C GLU A 571 -19.82 0.85 11.63
N ALA A 572 -18.74 1.51 12.08
CA ALA A 572 -18.81 2.79 12.78
C ALA A 572 -19.48 3.87 11.93
N LEU A 573 -19.15 3.96 10.63
CA LEU A 573 -19.77 4.90 9.70
C LEU A 573 -21.25 4.59 9.48
N ALA A 574 -21.64 3.31 9.40
CA ALA A 574 -23.03 2.92 9.26
C ALA A 574 -23.85 3.35 10.50
N VAL A 575 -23.32 3.13 11.71
CA VAL A 575 -23.96 3.58 12.96
C VAL A 575 -24.02 5.11 13.02
N PHE A 576 -22.97 5.81 12.58
CA PHE A 576 -22.95 7.27 12.53
C PHE A 576 -24.01 7.81 11.57
N GLN A 577 -24.14 7.21 10.38
CA GLN A 577 -25.13 7.58 9.38
C GLN A 577 -26.56 7.36 9.91
N GLU A 578 -26.82 6.20 10.50
CA GLU A 578 -28.12 5.87 11.09
C GLU A 578 -28.49 6.84 12.22
N ALA A 579 -27.53 7.15 13.11
CA ALA A 579 -27.76 8.00 14.28
C ALA A 579 -28.04 9.46 13.92
N THR A 580 -27.43 9.95 12.83
CA THR A 580 -27.49 11.37 12.43
C THR A 580 -28.54 11.62 11.34
N GLY A 581 -29.03 10.58 10.66
CA GLY A 581 -29.94 10.71 9.52
C GLY A 581 -29.30 11.33 8.27
N LEU A 582 -27.98 11.55 8.28
CA LEU A 582 -27.25 12.19 7.18
C LEU A 582 -27.12 11.25 5.98
N GLY A 583 -26.98 11.82 4.77
CA GLY A 583 -26.62 11.05 3.59
C GLY A 583 -25.22 10.45 3.73
N ARG A 584 -24.96 9.29 3.11
CA ARG A 584 -23.67 8.55 3.27
C ARG A 584 -22.42 9.40 3.10
N ARG A 585 -22.42 10.34 2.14
CA ARG A 585 -21.28 11.25 1.89
C ARG A 585 -21.10 12.27 3.01
N GLU A 586 -22.19 12.84 3.52
CA GLU A 586 -22.20 13.82 4.60
C GLU A 586 -21.83 13.18 5.94
N ALA A 587 -22.39 12.00 6.21
CA ALA A 587 -22.05 11.17 7.36
C ALA A 587 -20.54 10.85 7.36
N ALA A 588 -19.97 10.49 6.21
CA ALA A 588 -18.53 10.20 6.12
C ALA A 588 -17.66 11.44 6.41
N ALA A 589 -18.05 12.61 5.88
CA ALA A 589 -17.33 13.85 6.12
C ALA A 589 -17.42 14.31 7.60
N ALA A 590 -18.62 14.23 8.18
CA ALA A 590 -18.87 14.57 9.58
C ALA A 590 -18.17 13.60 10.53
N ALA A 591 -18.21 12.28 10.27
CA ALA A 591 -17.49 11.28 11.05
C ALA A 591 -15.97 11.52 11.00
N GLU A 592 -15.41 11.89 9.84
CA GLU A 592 -13.99 12.22 9.71
C GLU A 592 -13.63 13.51 10.46
N ALA A 593 -14.50 14.53 10.42
CA ALA A 593 -14.34 15.75 11.18
C ALA A 593 -14.37 15.50 12.69
N LEU A 594 -15.32 14.69 13.17
CA LEU A 594 -15.41 14.27 14.57
C LEU A 594 -14.18 13.50 15.01
N SER A 595 -13.74 12.54 14.20
CA SER A 595 -12.54 11.73 14.43
C SER A 595 -11.28 12.59 14.59
N ARG A 596 -11.09 13.59 13.71
CA ARG A 596 -9.97 14.55 13.83
C ARG A 596 -10.08 15.38 15.11
N ALA A 597 -11.25 15.95 15.40
CA ALA A 597 -11.44 16.81 16.56
C ALA A 597 -11.26 16.05 17.88
N ARG A 598 -11.73 14.79 17.96
CA ARG A 598 -11.50 13.90 19.10
C ARG A 598 -10.02 13.67 19.35
N ARG A 599 -9.25 13.30 18.32
CA ARG A 599 -7.81 13.03 18.46
C ARG A 599 -7.01 14.29 18.81
N SER A 600 -7.36 15.44 18.23
CA SER A 600 -6.66 16.70 18.53
C SER A 600 -7.12 17.40 19.81
N GLY A 601 -8.22 16.96 20.43
CA GLY A 601 -8.87 17.66 21.54
C GLY A 601 -9.47 19.02 21.16
N ALA A 602 -9.78 19.25 19.88
CA ALA A 602 -10.32 20.52 19.41
C ALA A 602 -11.81 20.64 19.76
N PRO A 603 -12.32 21.85 20.06
CA PRO A 603 -13.74 22.07 20.31
C PRO A 603 -14.57 21.72 19.07
N LEU A 604 -15.73 21.10 19.29
CA LEU A 604 -16.69 20.78 18.24
C LEU A 604 -17.58 22.00 17.97
N ASP A 605 -17.87 22.29 16.70
CA ASP A 605 -18.95 23.21 16.36
C ASP A 605 -20.33 22.63 16.77
N ALA A 606 -21.36 23.47 16.80
CA ALA A 606 -22.68 23.08 17.31
C ALA A 606 -23.29 21.89 16.56
N GLY A 607 -23.13 21.84 15.23
CA GLY A 607 -23.68 20.77 14.40
C GLY A 607 -22.92 19.45 14.56
N LEU A 608 -21.60 19.51 14.60
CA LEU A 608 -20.75 18.36 14.85
C LEU A 608 -20.91 17.82 16.28
N ALA A 609 -21.14 18.71 17.26
CA ALA A 609 -21.44 18.34 18.63
C ALA A 609 -22.79 17.61 18.77
N GLU A 610 -23.81 18.04 18.02
CA GLU A 610 -25.10 17.34 17.97
C GLU A 610 -24.97 15.95 17.33
N ALA A 611 -24.29 15.88 16.18
CA ALA A 611 -24.01 14.61 15.52
C ALA A 611 -23.20 13.65 16.42
N ALA A 612 -22.20 14.17 17.15
CA ALA A 612 -21.42 13.40 18.10
C ALA A 612 -22.29 12.83 19.23
N ARG A 613 -23.18 13.63 19.83
CA ARG A 613 -24.11 13.16 20.88
C ARG A 613 -25.03 12.05 20.37
N ALA A 614 -25.60 12.23 19.17
CA ALA A 614 -26.46 11.23 18.56
C ALA A 614 -25.70 9.92 18.30
N TYR A 615 -24.50 10.02 17.75
CA TYR A 615 -23.63 8.88 17.48
C TYR A 615 -23.20 8.15 18.76
N GLU A 616 -22.79 8.89 19.80
CA GLU A 616 -22.40 8.31 21.09
C GLU A 616 -23.56 7.58 21.77
N ALA A 617 -24.77 8.15 21.75
CA ALA A 617 -25.96 7.48 22.25
C ALA A 617 -26.26 6.20 21.44
N ALA A 618 -26.05 6.22 20.12
CA ALA A 618 -26.26 5.06 19.27
C ALA A 618 -25.26 3.93 19.53
N LEU A 619 -24.00 4.27 19.80
CA LEU A 619 -22.95 3.32 20.19
C LEU A 619 -23.21 2.73 21.58
N ALA A 620 -23.59 3.56 22.55
CA ALA A 620 -23.94 3.12 23.90
C ALA A 620 -25.10 2.12 23.90
N ARG A 621 -26.18 2.39 23.13
CA ARG A 621 -27.31 1.45 22.97
C ARG A 621 -26.90 0.10 22.37
N ARG A 622 -25.80 0.06 21.61
CA ARG A 622 -25.25 -1.15 20.98
C ARG A 622 -24.19 -1.85 21.84
N GLY A 623 -23.82 -1.27 22.99
CA GLY A 623 -22.71 -1.77 23.79
C GLY A 623 -21.40 -1.81 22.99
N ALA A 624 -21.15 -0.78 22.18
CA ALA A 624 -20.05 -0.78 21.22
C ALA A 624 -19.19 0.48 21.30
N LEU A 625 -17.94 0.37 20.84
CA LEU A 625 -16.97 1.45 20.70
C LEU A 625 -16.38 1.46 19.30
N ASP A 626 -15.99 2.64 18.84
CA ASP A 626 -15.06 2.80 17.71
C ASP A 626 -13.60 2.89 18.20
N LEU A 627 -12.64 2.93 17.27
CA LEU A 627 -11.20 3.01 17.60
C LEU A 627 -10.79 4.32 18.30
N ASP A 628 -11.39 5.45 17.95
CA ASP A 628 -11.04 6.75 18.55
C ASP A 628 -11.55 6.81 20.01
N GLN A 629 -12.76 6.29 20.26
CA GLN A 629 -13.33 6.18 21.59
C GLN A 629 -12.62 5.16 22.45
N LEU A 630 -12.09 4.09 21.87
CA LEU A 630 -11.36 3.06 22.63
C LEU A 630 -10.24 3.68 23.47
N VAL A 631 -9.42 4.53 22.86
CA VAL A 631 -8.29 5.18 23.56
C VAL A 631 -8.79 6.22 24.55
N LEU A 632 -9.77 7.04 24.15
CA LEU A 632 -10.35 8.08 25.01
C LEU A 632 -10.98 7.49 26.27
N ARG A 633 -11.82 6.45 26.12
CA ARG A 633 -12.51 5.78 27.23
C ARG A 633 -11.54 5.10 28.18
N ALA A 634 -10.46 4.51 27.66
CA ALA A 634 -9.43 3.93 28.52
C ALA A 634 -8.73 5.00 29.37
N ALA A 635 -8.42 6.17 28.78
CA ALA A 635 -7.86 7.29 29.53
C ALA A 635 -8.83 7.80 30.60
N GLU A 636 -10.10 8.02 30.23
CA GLU A 636 -11.15 8.45 31.17
C GLU A 636 -11.36 7.45 32.32
N ALA A 637 -11.38 6.14 32.03
CA ALA A 637 -11.55 5.11 33.04
C ALA A 637 -10.41 5.12 34.08
N LEU A 638 -9.16 5.25 33.62
CA LEU A 638 -8.01 5.37 34.52
C LEU A 638 -8.03 6.69 35.31
N GLU A 639 -8.56 7.77 34.75
CA GLU A 639 -8.66 9.04 35.48
C GLU A 639 -9.75 8.99 36.55
N ALA A 640 -10.88 8.37 36.24
CA ALA A 640 -12.04 8.24 37.13
C ALA A 640 -11.80 7.24 38.27
N ASP A 641 -11.10 6.13 38.02
CA ASP A 641 -10.86 5.08 39.02
C ASP A 641 -9.39 5.03 39.44
N GLY A 642 -9.14 5.56 40.63
CA GLY A 642 -7.81 5.55 41.24
C GLY A 642 -7.27 4.14 41.50
N ALA A 643 -8.12 3.18 41.86
CA ALA A 643 -7.67 1.81 42.15
C ALA A 643 -7.25 1.09 40.86
N LEU A 644 -8.03 1.21 39.79
CA LEU A 644 -7.68 0.70 38.47
C LEU A 644 -6.37 1.33 37.98
N ARG A 645 -6.24 2.65 38.12
CA ARG A 645 -5.03 3.38 37.73
C ARG A 645 -3.79 2.92 38.47
N GLU A 646 -3.87 2.78 39.80
CA GLU A 646 -2.73 2.33 40.59
C GLU A 646 -2.39 0.85 40.32
N ALA A 647 -3.38 -0.01 40.03
CA ALA A 647 -3.13 -1.38 39.60
C ALA A 647 -2.36 -1.43 38.26
N TRP A 648 -2.75 -0.61 37.28
CA TRP A 648 -2.05 -0.52 35.99
C TRP A 648 -0.67 0.13 36.10
N ARG A 649 -0.51 1.16 36.94
CA ARG A 649 0.80 1.75 37.30
C ARG A 649 1.73 0.73 37.97
N ALA A 650 1.19 -0.09 38.87
CA ALA A 650 1.96 -1.14 39.52
C ALA A 650 2.51 -2.14 38.48
N ARG A 651 1.72 -2.50 37.47
CA ARG A 651 2.13 -3.38 36.35
C ARG A 651 3.03 -2.70 35.32
N ALA A 652 3.00 -1.37 35.24
CA ALA A 652 3.82 -0.55 34.35
C ALA A 652 4.83 0.29 35.17
N GLY A 653 5.66 -0.39 35.96
CA GLY A 653 6.67 0.24 36.83
C GLY A 653 7.73 1.03 36.08
N TRP A 654 7.94 0.74 34.79
CA TRP A 654 8.70 1.57 33.87
C TRP A 654 8.12 1.44 32.46
N VAL A 655 8.17 2.53 31.68
CA VAL A 655 7.55 2.59 30.36
C VAL A 655 8.53 3.10 29.32
N ALA A 656 8.55 2.46 28.16
CA ALA A 656 9.31 2.86 27.00
C ALA A 656 8.37 3.11 25.80
N VAL A 657 8.49 4.25 25.12
CA VAL A 657 7.66 4.59 23.97
C VAL A 657 8.54 4.85 22.75
N ASP A 658 8.34 4.06 21.70
CA ASP A 658 8.98 4.25 20.38
C ASP A 658 8.07 5.09 19.45
N GLU A 659 8.70 5.81 18.52
CA GLU A 659 8.04 6.74 17.58
C GLU A 659 7.12 7.77 18.26
N PHE A 660 7.62 8.40 19.33
CA PHE A 660 6.84 9.35 20.15
C PHE A 660 6.26 10.54 19.35
N GLN A 661 6.88 10.93 18.23
CA GLN A 661 6.39 12.01 17.35
C GLN A 661 5.04 11.73 16.68
N ASP A 662 4.60 10.47 16.68
CA ASP A 662 3.39 10.02 15.99
C ASP A 662 2.18 9.89 16.93
N LEU A 663 2.35 10.22 18.21
CA LEU A 663 1.26 10.23 19.20
C LEU A 663 0.33 11.44 18.99
N ASP A 664 -0.95 11.23 19.25
CA ASP A 664 -1.95 12.30 19.35
C ASP A 664 -2.19 12.71 20.83
N PRO A 665 -2.81 13.87 21.10
CA PRO A 665 -3.13 14.33 22.46
C PRO A 665 -3.91 13.34 23.34
N VAL A 666 -4.81 12.54 22.79
CA VAL A 666 -5.61 11.56 23.56
C VAL A 666 -4.76 10.36 23.94
N GLN A 667 -3.92 9.88 23.00
CA GLN A 667 -2.92 8.87 23.23
C GLN A 667 -1.90 9.29 24.29
N TYR A 668 -1.46 10.55 24.26
CA TYR A 668 -0.60 11.12 25.29
C TYR A 668 -1.30 11.15 26.66
N ARG A 669 -2.59 11.52 26.72
CA ARG A 669 -3.38 11.49 27.95
C ARG A 669 -3.43 10.09 28.57
N LEU A 670 -3.68 9.05 27.76
CA LEU A 670 -3.62 7.65 28.21
C LEU A 670 -2.23 7.29 28.78
N LEU A 671 -1.16 7.67 28.08
CA LEU A 671 0.21 7.45 28.55
C LEU A 671 0.47 8.13 29.90
N ARG A 672 0.02 9.37 30.10
CA ARG A 672 0.22 10.12 31.35
C ARG A 672 -0.65 9.64 32.51
N ALA A 673 -1.80 9.04 32.24
CA ALA A 673 -2.57 8.32 33.25
C ALA A 673 -1.76 7.13 33.82
N LEU A 674 -1.05 6.42 32.94
CA LEU A 674 -0.20 5.28 33.30
C LEU A 674 1.16 5.69 33.89
N VAL A 675 1.72 6.82 33.49
CA VAL A 675 3.03 7.28 33.97
C VAL A 675 2.94 8.75 34.39
N PRO A 676 2.82 9.02 35.71
CA PRO A 676 2.74 10.38 36.22
C PRO A 676 4.08 11.12 36.06
N PRO A 677 4.09 12.46 36.23
CA PRO A 677 5.32 13.21 36.23
C PRO A 677 6.39 12.69 37.20
N GLY A 678 7.64 12.65 36.75
CA GLY A 678 8.77 12.05 37.47
C GLY A 678 8.83 10.53 37.41
N GLY A 679 7.85 9.86 36.80
CA GLY A 679 7.85 8.42 36.57
C GLY A 679 8.98 7.96 35.62
N ASP A 680 9.25 6.66 35.62
CA ASP A 680 10.29 6.06 34.79
C ASP A 680 9.83 5.86 33.35
N LEU A 681 9.80 6.98 32.61
CA LEU A 681 9.38 7.05 31.22
C LEU A 681 10.59 7.29 30.31
N THR A 682 10.82 6.41 29.34
CA THR A 682 11.73 6.67 28.22
C THR A 682 10.95 6.87 26.94
N VAL A 683 10.99 8.06 26.35
CA VAL A 683 10.44 8.32 25.01
C VAL A 683 11.57 8.45 23.99
N ILE A 684 11.39 7.88 22.81
CA ILE A 684 12.31 8.03 21.70
C ILE A 684 11.56 8.38 20.42
N GLY A 685 12.12 9.30 19.64
CA GLY A 685 11.50 9.75 18.40
C GLY A 685 12.21 10.95 17.79
N ASP A 686 11.65 11.46 16.70
CA ASP A 686 12.15 12.63 16.00
C ASP A 686 10.99 13.57 15.63
N PRO A 687 10.90 14.77 16.23
CA PRO A 687 9.88 15.76 15.89
C PRO A 687 9.83 16.08 14.38
N ASP A 688 10.97 16.06 13.69
CA ASP A 688 11.06 16.38 12.25
C ASP A 688 10.55 15.23 11.36
N GLN A 689 10.28 14.05 11.93
CA GLN A 689 9.70 12.88 11.25
C GLN A 689 8.20 12.70 11.49
N SER A 690 7.50 13.65 12.09
CA SER A 690 6.05 13.53 12.27
C SER A 690 5.33 13.60 10.91
N ILE A 691 5.08 12.43 10.32
CA ILE A 691 4.40 12.29 9.02
C ILE A 691 2.89 12.00 9.18
N TYR A 692 2.42 11.74 10.40
CA TYR A 692 1.02 11.45 10.70
C TYR A 692 0.21 12.66 11.18
N GLY A 693 0.67 13.90 10.93
CA GLY A 693 -0.08 15.12 11.30
C GLY A 693 -1.49 15.18 10.71
N PHE A 694 -1.72 14.62 9.51
CA PHE A 694 -3.07 14.50 8.91
C PHE A 694 -4.00 13.54 9.67
N ARG A 695 -3.46 12.69 10.56
CA ARG A 695 -4.20 11.82 11.48
C ARG A 695 -4.28 12.41 12.89
N GLY A 696 -3.78 13.62 13.15
CA GLY A 696 -3.84 14.27 14.46
C GLY A 696 -2.64 14.02 15.38
N ALA A 697 -1.56 13.43 14.85
CA ALA A 697 -0.29 13.38 15.59
C ALA A 697 0.21 14.80 15.88
N ASP A 698 0.71 15.03 17.09
CA ASP A 698 1.17 16.33 17.58
C ASP A 698 2.63 16.25 18.03
N PRO A 699 3.62 16.66 17.20
CA PRO A 699 5.02 16.70 17.62
C PRO A 699 5.27 17.69 18.77
N GLY A 700 4.35 18.64 19.02
CA GLY A 700 4.39 19.54 20.19
C GLY A 700 4.26 18.80 21.53
N LEU A 701 3.89 17.52 21.53
CA LEU A 701 3.90 16.68 22.72
C LEU A 701 5.30 16.50 23.32
N PHE A 702 6.37 16.61 22.52
CA PHE A 702 7.74 16.60 23.07
C PHE A 702 8.03 17.81 23.96
N ASP A 703 7.46 18.96 23.63
CA ASP A 703 7.62 20.19 24.40
C ASP A 703 6.68 20.19 25.61
N ARG A 704 5.45 19.68 25.43
CA ARG A 704 4.51 19.44 26.54
C ARG A 704 5.11 18.51 27.59
N LEU A 705 5.70 17.39 27.18
CA LEU A 705 6.39 16.47 28.09
C LEU A 705 7.53 17.17 28.85
N ALA A 706 8.31 18.02 28.16
CA ALA A 706 9.39 18.77 28.81
C ALA A 706 8.88 19.81 29.82
N ALA A 707 7.71 20.41 29.58
CA ALA A 707 7.07 21.34 30.51
C ALA A 707 6.45 20.62 31.73
N GLU A 708 5.86 19.44 31.51
CA GLU A 708 5.20 18.64 32.55
C GLU A 708 6.16 17.85 33.43
N ASP A 709 7.36 17.53 32.93
CA ASP A 709 8.41 16.80 33.64
C ASP A 709 9.66 17.68 33.84
N PRO A 710 9.74 18.49 34.91
CA PRO A 710 10.93 19.31 35.20
C PRO A 710 12.23 18.51 35.35
N GLY A 711 12.12 17.22 35.67
CA GLY A 711 13.24 16.27 35.74
C GLY A 711 13.60 15.58 34.41
N LEU A 712 12.93 15.91 33.29
CA LEU A 712 13.12 15.26 32.00
C LEU A 712 14.54 15.46 31.48
N ARG A 713 15.30 14.38 31.42
CA ARG A 713 16.63 14.40 30.79
C ARG A 713 16.46 14.28 29.29
N THR A 714 17.23 15.04 28.51
CA THR A 714 17.23 14.94 27.05
C THR A 714 18.58 14.48 26.54
N VAL A 715 18.59 13.41 25.75
CA VAL A 715 19.77 12.97 24.99
C VAL A 715 19.44 13.09 23.51
N ARG A 716 20.38 13.59 22.71
CA ARG A 716 20.22 13.71 21.26
C ARG A 716 21.20 12.77 20.57
N LEU A 717 20.71 11.88 19.72
CA LEU A 717 21.55 11.04 18.87
C LEU A 717 21.88 11.81 17.60
N ARG A 718 23.11 12.30 17.47
CA ARG A 718 23.50 13.17 16.35
C ARG A 718 24.08 12.39 15.18
N ARG A 719 24.71 11.25 15.47
CA ARG A 719 25.36 10.42 14.45
C ARG A 719 24.33 9.53 13.78
N THR A 720 24.19 9.67 12.46
CA THR A 720 23.46 8.71 11.64
C THR A 720 24.40 7.59 11.19
N TYR A 721 23.89 6.37 11.21
CA TYR A 721 24.56 5.16 10.73
C TYR A 721 23.98 4.67 9.41
N ARG A 722 22.99 5.40 8.88
CA ARG A 722 22.24 5.03 7.68
C ARG A 722 22.69 5.80 6.45
N CYS A 723 23.41 6.91 6.64
CA CYS A 723 23.98 7.73 5.57
C CYS A 723 25.42 8.12 5.94
N SER A 724 26.32 8.17 4.96
CA SER A 724 27.69 8.71 5.08
C SER A 724 27.72 10.21 4.81
#